data_AF-A0A1B1T9L6-F1
#
_entry.id   AF-A0A1B1T9L6-F1
#
_cell.length_a   1.000
_cell.length_b   1.000
_cell.length_c   1.000
_cell.angle_alpha   90.00
_cell.angle_beta   90.00
_cell.angle_gamma   90.00
#
_symmetry.space_group_name_H-M   'P 1'
#
loop_
_entity.id
_entity.type
_entity.pdbx_description
1 polymer ?
#
loop_
_entity_poly.entity_id
_entity_poly.type
_entity_poly.pdbx_seq_one_letter_code
_entity_poly.pdbx_strand_id
1 'polypeptide(L)'
;MKRMFVDTQLITPAIRPVYFYDAAQFTGSSFGAWRALFHQPSLISAGLDYSEVSVGKAYPILWDGQPSTFAEIAGGALLDNNNQPFVTVEYLESNIHVDDGNYWSTRLQNGASFDVPPCGAADPSDPESPIRCEIIPEMFTGETLYVEGQVWNRTMAPYAYDRMQLAVDKDRNLVFEGTGEVRRSDFPTTIEGEARFEFNHTFDSTWAAGIFGIKSSFVNSNYYFTGNQEQVLAPVGSFGNVSMIGTTDITVTTAPRLYRGQNASIEARLTDNSGIPLREVPVNYTWSADGLNDVVITDRNGIFQVNLTIGEEHELGNFTLSYTYLGDALHEGTYTEVSLWVVSRTYINLQSTSPNKLSTGDIWYFTAQVTDDNRTAFEKDRGEALSGCDSLGGEVSVILEGIDFEDRVHRQIVNKICPNAGTIYHEIVLNPQLLRDDPFSFLPDGFGPVNVILRFEENLPHEGCEPLAEEMLDISGAWDSCVLVINNDHFRKVMQFQVDGFSLIGGTSLEVDDQIVYTSEIDPNTGLAIEKPMIVTGQLTDELGGMLANRAIRVTYEMDNSDKGVVSCIPGVTDSLGNFSIVCPISGVQAGQARVNIEFNSYENNDRYRYKNATKVKLFPVFSNSSLSISEIGPFRSDFTQFEFSN
;
A
#
# COMPACT_ATOMS: atom_id res chain seq x y z
N MET A 1 15.57 -54.56 37.33
CA MET A 1 14.28 -53.96 36.92
C MET A 1 13.16 -54.55 37.77
N LYS A 2 12.21 -53.74 38.22
CA LYS A 2 10.98 -54.15 38.91
C LYS A 2 9.91 -54.47 37.87
N ARG A 3 9.27 -55.64 37.95
CA ARG A 3 8.13 -55.96 37.08
C ARG A 3 6.88 -55.22 37.53
N MET A 4 6.27 -54.49 36.60
CA MET A 4 5.06 -53.68 36.80
C MET A 4 4.02 -54.02 35.73
N PHE A 5 2.76 -53.68 36.02
CA PHE A 5 1.67 -53.69 35.06
C PHE A 5 1.14 -52.27 34.94
N VAL A 6 1.01 -51.79 33.70
CA VAL A 6 0.49 -50.46 33.38
C VAL A 6 -0.59 -50.66 32.33
N ASP A 7 -1.83 -50.38 32.70
CA ASP A 7 -2.96 -50.40 31.78
C ASP A 7 -3.40 -48.96 31.54
N THR A 8 -3.60 -48.57 30.29
CA THR A 8 -3.79 -47.17 29.92
C THR A 8 -4.79 -47.05 28.79
N GLN A 9 -5.67 -46.07 28.89
CA GLN A 9 -6.64 -45.70 27.87
C GLN A 9 -6.31 -44.29 27.34
N LEU A 10 -6.34 -44.16 26.02
CA LEU A 10 -6.26 -42.89 25.31
C LEU A 10 -7.67 -42.46 24.93
N ILE A 11 -8.07 -41.31 25.44
CA ILE A 11 -9.39 -40.72 25.29
C ILE A 11 -9.32 -39.54 24.33
N THR A 12 -10.07 -39.65 23.22
CA THR A 12 -10.10 -38.64 22.14
C THR A 12 -11.53 -38.39 21.66
N PRO A 13 -11.85 -37.22 21.08
CA PRO A 13 -13.22 -36.91 20.67
C PRO A 13 -13.82 -37.96 19.72
N ALA A 14 -15.03 -38.45 20.01
CA ALA A 14 -15.69 -39.46 19.16
C ALA A 14 -16.40 -38.88 17.92
N ILE A 15 -16.26 -37.58 17.70
CA ILE A 15 -16.66 -36.89 16.47
C ILE A 15 -15.63 -37.09 15.33
N ARG A 16 -14.45 -37.60 15.67
CA ARG A 16 -13.38 -37.99 14.75
C ARG A 16 -13.34 -39.51 14.59
N PRO A 17 -12.81 -40.04 13.48
CA PRO A 17 -12.67 -41.48 13.34
C PRO A 17 -11.51 -42.04 14.19
N VAL A 18 -11.56 -43.34 14.44
CA VAL A 18 -10.37 -44.12 14.80
C VAL A 18 -9.97 -45.02 13.63
N TYR A 19 -8.68 -45.24 13.45
CA TYR A 19 -8.15 -46.10 12.41
C TYR A 19 -7.69 -47.44 12.97
N PHE A 20 -8.03 -48.52 12.27
CA PHE A 20 -7.57 -49.87 12.60
C PHE A 20 -7.27 -50.65 11.33
N TYR A 21 -6.42 -51.67 11.42
CA TYR A 21 -6.11 -52.52 10.28
C TYR A 21 -7.15 -53.64 10.12
N ASP A 22 -7.66 -53.82 8.91
CA ASP A 22 -8.59 -54.90 8.56
C ASP A 22 -7.94 -55.81 7.52
N ALA A 23 -7.46 -56.97 7.95
CA ALA A 23 -6.83 -57.97 7.09
C ALA A 23 -7.81 -58.59 6.06
N ALA A 24 -9.12 -58.47 6.25
CA ALA A 24 -10.13 -58.99 5.35
C ALA A 24 -10.60 -57.96 4.30
N GLN A 25 -10.22 -56.69 4.44
CA GLN A 25 -10.60 -55.64 3.49
C GLN A 25 -9.89 -55.85 2.16
N PHE A 26 -10.67 -56.08 1.09
CA PHE A 26 -10.14 -56.17 -0.27
C PHE A 26 -9.89 -54.77 -0.84
N THR A 27 -8.68 -54.53 -1.35
CA THR A 27 -8.26 -53.23 -1.90
C THR A 27 -8.39 -53.14 -3.41
N GLY A 28 -8.83 -54.22 -4.07
CA GLY A 28 -8.87 -54.35 -5.53
C GLY A 28 -7.71 -55.19 -6.09
N SER A 29 -6.56 -55.22 -5.41
CA SER A 29 -5.37 -55.99 -5.81
C SER A 29 -4.86 -56.94 -4.72
N SER A 30 -5.10 -56.63 -3.46
CA SER A 30 -4.70 -57.43 -2.29
C SER A 30 -5.76 -57.38 -1.19
N PHE A 31 -5.51 -58.12 -0.11
CA PHE A 31 -6.27 -58.03 1.14
C PHE A 31 -5.45 -57.29 2.19
N GLY A 32 -6.12 -56.53 3.06
CA GLY A 32 -5.51 -55.77 4.13
C GLY A 32 -5.49 -54.27 3.87
N ALA A 33 -6.17 -53.49 4.70
CA ALA A 33 -6.13 -52.02 4.65
C ALA A 33 -6.41 -51.39 6.01
N TRP A 34 -5.92 -50.18 6.23
CA TRP A 34 -6.42 -49.32 7.32
C TRP A 34 -7.82 -48.82 6.98
N ARG A 35 -8.71 -48.88 7.97
CA ARG A 35 -10.10 -48.44 7.84
C ARG A 35 -10.41 -47.38 8.88
N ALA A 36 -11.17 -46.36 8.49
CA ALA A 36 -11.69 -45.35 9.40
C ALA A 36 -13.03 -45.80 10.01
N LEU A 37 -13.13 -45.83 11.34
CA LEU A 37 -14.35 -46.12 12.07
C LEU A 37 -14.94 -44.85 12.68
N PHE A 38 -16.17 -44.51 12.30
CA PHE A 38 -16.92 -43.38 12.82
C PHE A 38 -18.04 -43.84 13.77
N HIS A 39 -18.31 -43.06 14.81
CA HIS A 39 -19.43 -43.29 15.73
C HIS A 39 -20.63 -42.43 15.34
N GLN A 40 -21.67 -43.06 14.78
CA GLN A 40 -22.85 -42.37 14.27
C GLN A 40 -23.57 -41.50 15.32
N PRO A 41 -23.81 -41.95 16.57
CA PRO A 41 -24.42 -41.09 17.58
C PRO A 41 -23.61 -39.83 17.89
N SER A 42 -22.27 -39.90 17.86
CA SER A 42 -21.41 -38.72 18.06
C SER A 42 -21.56 -37.71 16.93
N LEU A 43 -21.54 -38.18 15.68
CA LEU A 43 -21.69 -37.30 14.51
C LEU A 43 -23.07 -36.61 14.52
N ILE A 44 -24.14 -37.36 14.80
CA ILE A 44 -25.50 -36.82 14.92
C ILE A 44 -25.57 -35.76 16.03
N SER A 45 -24.98 -36.04 17.20
CA SER A 45 -24.98 -35.10 18.32
C SER A 45 -24.20 -33.81 18.02
N ALA A 46 -23.18 -33.89 17.16
CA ALA A 46 -22.37 -32.75 16.73
C ALA A 46 -22.94 -32.03 15.48
N GLY A 47 -24.03 -32.54 14.88
CA GLY A 47 -24.59 -32.01 13.65
C GLY A 47 -23.72 -32.23 12.41
N LEU A 48 -22.85 -33.24 12.42
CA LEU A 48 -21.94 -33.56 11.31
C LEU A 48 -22.54 -34.64 10.40
N ASP A 49 -22.46 -34.45 9.08
CA ASP A 49 -22.87 -35.47 8.12
C ASP A 49 -21.72 -36.43 7.82
N TYR A 50 -21.97 -37.74 8.00
CA TYR A 50 -21.03 -38.81 7.62
C TYR A 50 -20.61 -38.71 6.16
N SER A 51 -21.51 -38.32 5.25
CA SER A 51 -21.20 -38.22 3.81
C SER A 51 -20.13 -37.17 3.51
N GLU A 52 -19.99 -36.16 4.37
CA GLU A 52 -19.00 -35.09 4.26
C GLU A 52 -17.71 -35.43 5.01
N VAL A 53 -17.81 -35.86 6.28
CA VAL A 53 -16.62 -36.12 7.11
C VAL A 53 -15.86 -37.40 6.74
N SER A 54 -16.49 -38.30 5.98
CA SER A 54 -15.84 -39.53 5.50
C SER A 54 -15.10 -39.36 4.17
N VAL A 55 -15.23 -38.20 3.51
CA VAL A 55 -14.53 -37.90 2.26
C VAL A 55 -13.02 -37.98 2.47
N GLY A 56 -12.33 -38.66 1.56
CA GLY A 56 -10.87 -38.85 1.60
C GLY A 56 -10.38 -39.86 2.65
N LYS A 57 -11.24 -40.38 3.52
CA LYS A 57 -10.86 -41.39 4.51
C LYS A 57 -10.82 -42.79 3.89
N ALA A 58 -9.87 -43.62 4.33
CA ALA A 58 -9.70 -44.97 3.81
C ALA A 58 -10.82 -45.91 4.30
N TYR A 59 -11.56 -46.51 3.35
CA TYR A 59 -12.61 -47.52 3.58
C TYR A 59 -13.51 -47.25 4.80
N PRO A 60 -14.16 -46.09 4.87
CA PRO A 60 -14.81 -45.61 6.08
C PRO A 60 -16.03 -46.47 6.44
N ILE A 61 -16.24 -46.65 7.75
CA ILE A 61 -17.35 -47.38 8.36
C ILE A 61 -18.09 -46.43 9.28
N LEU A 62 -19.42 -46.41 9.18
CA LEU A 62 -20.29 -45.77 10.15
C LEU A 62 -20.85 -46.84 11.10
N TRP A 63 -20.45 -46.79 12.36
CA TRP A 63 -20.97 -47.67 13.41
C TRP A 63 -22.13 -47.00 14.15
N ASP A 64 -23.21 -47.75 14.34
CA ASP A 64 -24.47 -47.29 14.96
C ASP A 64 -24.40 -47.12 16.49
N GLY A 65 -23.25 -47.44 17.11
CA GLY A 65 -23.04 -47.36 18.55
C GLY A 65 -23.53 -48.58 19.33
N GLN A 66 -24.05 -49.62 18.66
CA GLN A 66 -24.56 -50.82 19.35
C GLN A 66 -23.45 -51.87 19.57
N PRO A 67 -23.37 -52.51 20.76
CA PRO A 67 -22.35 -53.53 21.01
C PRO A 67 -22.43 -54.76 20.08
N SER A 68 -23.64 -55.16 19.67
CA SER A 68 -23.84 -56.33 18.81
C SER A 68 -23.27 -56.13 17.41
N THR A 69 -23.45 -54.94 16.83
CA THR A 69 -22.93 -54.58 15.51
C THR A 69 -21.43 -54.28 15.57
N PHE A 70 -20.92 -53.75 16.69
CA PHE A 70 -19.48 -53.57 16.92
C PHE A 70 -18.72 -54.89 16.79
N ALA A 71 -19.27 -55.96 17.39
CA ALA A 71 -18.67 -57.30 17.34
C ALA A 71 -18.63 -57.91 15.93
N GLU A 72 -19.41 -57.40 14.98
CA GLU A 72 -19.41 -57.86 13.59
C GLU A 72 -18.41 -57.09 12.71
N ILE A 73 -17.93 -55.92 13.15
CA ILE A 73 -16.98 -55.09 12.40
C ILE A 73 -15.68 -55.88 12.17
N ALA A 74 -15.26 -55.95 10.91
CA ALA A 74 -14.05 -56.65 10.47
C ALA A 74 -13.96 -58.10 11.01
N GLY A 75 -15.10 -58.78 11.14
CA GLY A 75 -15.15 -60.16 11.64
C GLY A 75 -14.76 -60.29 13.12
N GLY A 76 -14.97 -59.23 13.92
CA GLY A 76 -14.66 -59.20 15.35
C GLY A 76 -13.21 -58.84 15.66
N ALA A 77 -12.45 -58.34 14.69
CA ALA A 77 -11.03 -58.02 14.86
C ALA A 77 -10.75 -56.94 15.93
N LEU A 78 -11.74 -56.11 16.26
CA LEU A 78 -11.65 -55.08 17.31
C LEU A 78 -11.90 -55.62 18.74
N LEU A 79 -12.08 -56.92 18.91
CA LEU A 79 -12.26 -57.58 20.20
C LEU A 79 -11.02 -58.40 20.58
N ASP A 80 -10.67 -58.39 21.86
CA ASP A 80 -9.67 -59.30 22.42
C ASP A 80 -10.21 -60.74 22.56
N ASN A 81 -9.35 -61.67 22.98
CA ASN A 81 -9.72 -63.08 23.13
C ASN A 81 -10.79 -63.34 24.21
N ASN A 82 -11.11 -62.34 25.05
CA ASN A 82 -12.18 -62.39 26.05
C ASN A 82 -13.43 -61.60 25.61
N ASN A 83 -13.55 -61.30 24.31
CA ASN A 83 -14.60 -60.48 23.71
C ASN A 83 -14.71 -59.06 24.29
N GLN A 84 -13.62 -58.51 24.86
CA GLN A 84 -13.61 -57.11 25.27
C GLN A 84 -13.06 -56.25 24.13
N PRO A 85 -13.69 -55.09 23.86
CA PRO A 85 -13.27 -54.21 22.79
C PRO A 85 -11.93 -53.51 23.10
N PHE A 86 -11.08 -53.38 22.08
CA PHE A 86 -9.86 -52.55 22.15
C PHE A 86 -10.17 -51.04 22.10
N VAL A 87 -11.36 -50.68 21.61
CA VAL A 87 -11.85 -49.30 21.56
C VAL A 87 -13.34 -49.25 21.91
N THR A 88 -13.73 -48.36 22.82
CA THR A 88 -15.13 -48.09 23.21
C THR A 88 -15.49 -46.63 23.01
N VAL A 89 -16.78 -46.30 23.12
CA VAL A 89 -17.22 -44.91 23.25
C VAL A 89 -17.87 -44.71 24.60
N GLU A 90 -17.47 -43.65 25.29
CA GLU A 90 -18.02 -43.28 26.59
C GLU A 90 -18.44 -41.81 26.56
N TYR A 91 -19.57 -41.51 27.21
CA TYR A 91 -19.99 -40.13 27.42
C TYR A 91 -19.34 -39.62 28.71
N LEU A 92 -18.52 -38.58 28.59
CA LEU A 92 -17.88 -37.93 29.71
C LEU A 92 -18.67 -36.66 30.06
N GLU A 93 -19.06 -36.53 31.32
CA GLU A 93 -19.76 -35.38 31.88
C GLU A 93 -18.97 -34.82 33.06
N SER A 94 -18.81 -33.49 33.12
CA SER A 94 -18.08 -32.78 34.18
C SER A 94 -16.64 -33.25 34.36
N ASN A 95 -15.98 -33.72 33.28
CA ASN A 95 -14.57 -34.10 33.32
C ASN A 95 -13.69 -32.83 33.40
N ILE A 96 -12.64 -32.86 34.22
CA ILE A 96 -11.76 -31.69 34.42
C ILE A 96 -10.78 -31.46 33.25
N HIS A 97 -10.60 -32.47 32.39
CA HIS A 97 -9.60 -32.47 31.33
C HIS A 97 -10.17 -32.23 29.93
N VAL A 98 -11.45 -32.54 29.71
CA VAL A 98 -12.12 -32.48 28.40
C VAL A 98 -13.58 -32.01 28.57
N ASP A 99 -14.14 -31.42 27.52
CA ASP A 99 -15.53 -30.93 27.52
C ASP A 99 -16.55 -32.08 27.52
N ASP A 100 -17.80 -31.79 27.91
CA ASP A 100 -18.88 -32.78 27.93
C ASP A 100 -19.16 -33.33 26.53
N GLY A 101 -19.14 -34.65 26.38
CA GLY A 101 -19.30 -35.26 25.06
C GLY A 101 -19.00 -36.76 24.99
N ASN A 102 -19.14 -37.32 23.80
CA ASN A 102 -18.74 -38.70 23.52
C ASN A 102 -17.26 -38.75 23.12
N TYR A 103 -16.52 -39.66 23.72
CA TYR A 103 -15.10 -39.87 23.46
C TYR A 103 -14.81 -41.33 23.14
N TRP A 104 -13.91 -41.56 22.19
CA TRP A 104 -13.29 -42.85 22.00
C TRP A 104 -12.36 -43.12 23.18
N SER A 105 -12.51 -44.27 23.83
CA SER A 105 -11.54 -44.80 24.78
C SER A 105 -10.78 -45.96 24.12
N THR A 106 -9.52 -45.71 23.76
CA THR A 106 -8.65 -46.66 23.04
C THR A 106 -7.61 -47.25 23.98
N ARG A 107 -7.53 -48.58 24.08
CA ARG A 107 -6.53 -49.24 24.92
C ARG A 107 -5.13 -49.11 24.30
N LEU A 108 -4.21 -48.47 25.04
CA LEU A 108 -2.81 -48.40 24.65
C LEU A 108 -2.12 -49.74 24.87
N GLN A 109 -1.22 -50.09 23.96
CA GLN A 109 -0.51 -51.35 24.01
C GLN A 109 0.58 -51.34 25.08
N ASN A 110 0.61 -52.38 25.91
CA ASN A 110 1.70 -52.60 26.86
C ASN A 110 2.42 -53.92 26.53
N GLY A 111 3.72 -54.00 26.82
CA GLY A 111 4.51 -55.21 26.50
C GLY A 111 4.11 -56.46 27.31
N ALA A 112 3.16 -56.37 28.24
CA ALA A 112 2.68 -57.47 29.09
C ALA A 112 1.36 -58.10 28.61
N SER A 113 0.64 -57.45 27.70
CA SER A 113 -0.69 -57.86 27.24
C SER A 113 -0.57 -58.92 26.15
N PHE A 114 -1.15 -60.10 26.34
CA PHE A 114 -1.15 -61.15 25.31
C PHE A 114 -2.15 -60.88 24.18
N ASP A 115 -3.11 -60.00 24.43
CA ASP A 115 -4.10 -59.57 23.45
C ASP A 115 -3.66 -58.24 22.84
N VAL A 116 -3.54 -58.20 21.52
CA VAL A 116 -3.17 -57.02 20.73
C VAL A 116 -4.27 -56.72 19.70
N PRO A 117 -4.51 -55.44 19.36
CA PRO A 117 -5.45 -55.05 18.33
C PRO A 117 -4.95 -55.50 16.96
N PRO A 118 -5.75 -55.36 15.90
CA PRO A 118 -5.38 -55.81 14.56
C PRO A 118 -4.04 -55.24 14.11
N CYS A 119 -3.19 -56.11 13.57
CA CYS A 119 -1.84 -55.76 13.15
C CYS A 119 -1.75 -55.61 11.64
N GLY A 120 -1.10 -54.54 11.18
CA GLY A 120 -0.86 -54.28 9.76
C GLY A 120 0.39 -53.43 9.51
N ALA A 121 0.77 -53.27 8.25
CA ALA A 121 1.86 -52.36 7.87
C ALA A 121 1.50 -50.94 8.30
N ALA A 122 2.38 -50.29 9.08
CA ALA A 122 2.18 -48.91 9.54
C ALA A 122 1.99 -47.94 8.37
N ASP A 123 2.79 -48.09 7.31
CA ASP A 123 2.57 -47.46 6.01
C ASP A 123 2.29 -48.55 4.95
N PRO A 124 1.04 -48.69 4.48
CA PRO A 124 0.68 -49.68 3.45
C PRO A 124 1.36 -49.45 2.09
N SER A 125 1.89 -48.26 1.84
CA SER A 125 2.57 -47.94 0.58
C SER A 125 4.05 -48.34 0.57
N ASP A 126 4.62 -48.59 1.76
CA ASP A 126 5.99 -49.05 1.94
C ASP A 126 6.03 -50.55 2.31
N PRO A 127 6.50 -51.44 1.42
CA PRO A 127 6.63 -52.86 1.71
C PRO A 127 7.57 -53.20 2.87
N GLU A 128 8.50 -52.31 3.20
CA GLU A 128 9.45 -52.48 4.32
C GLU A 128 8.93 -51.83 5.62
N SER A 129 7.73 -51.24 5.59
CA SER A 129 7.11 -50.67 6.77
C SER A 129 6.97 -51.72 7.88
N PRO A 130 7.26 -51.37 9.15
CA PRO A 130 7.04 -52.28 10.27
C PRO A 130 5.55 -52.62 10.39
N ILE A 131 5.28 -53.86 10.83
CA ILE A 131 3.94 -54.29 11.24
C ILE A 131 3.67 -53.77 12.66
N ARG A 132 2.56 -53.07 12.84
CA ARG A 132 2.11 -52.53 14.13
C ARG A 132 0.70 -52.98 14.44
N CYS A 133 0.47 -53.30 15.71
CA CYS A 133 -0.83 -53.65 16.26
C CYS A 133 -1.36 -52.43 17.02
N GLU A 134 -2.12 -51.56 16.37
CA GLU A 134 -2.60 -50.33 16.99
C GLU A 134 -3.95 -49.87 16.44
N ILE A 135 -4.64 -49.10 17.28
CA ILE A 135 -5.78 -48.27 16.90
C ILE A 135 -5.29 -46.83 17.00
N ILE A 136 -5.46 -46.06 15.94
CA ILE A 136 -4.93 -44.70 15.82
C ILE A 136 -6.12 -43.73 15.80
N PRO A 137 -6.40 -43.02 16.90
CA PRO A 137 -7.42 -41.99 16.88
C PRO A 137 -6.99 -40.78 16.04
N GLU A 138 -7.95 -40.15 15.39
CA GLU A 138 -7.77 -38.87 14.72
C GLU A 138 -8.16 -37.70 15.62
N MET A 139 -7.39 -36.62 15.50
CA MET A 139 -7.61 -35.37 16.21
C MET A 139 -7.34 -34.19 15.30
N PHE A 140 -8.03 -33.08 15.51
CA PHE A 140 -7.77 -31.83 14.80
C PHE A 140 -6.89 -30.91 15.66
N THR A 141 -6.24 -29.95 15.01
CA THR A 141 -5.50 -28.89 15.72
C THR A 141 -6.44 -28.16 16.69
N GLY A 142 -5.99 -27.96 17.93
CA GLY A 142 -6.74 -27.34 19.02
C GLY A 142 -7.51 -28.33 19.91
N GLU A 143 -7.69 -29.58 19.48
CA GLU A 143 -8.36 -30.60 20.29
C GLU A 143 -7.45 -31.14 21.40
N THR A 144 -8.06 -31.56 22.51
CA THR A 144 -7.37 -32.09 23.69
C THR A 144 -7.58 -33.58 23.81
N LEU A 145 -6.50 -34.34 23.92
CA LEU A 145 -6.53 -35.74 24.33
C LEU A 145 -6.36 -35.85 25.84
N TYR A 146 -6.97 -36.89 26.37
CA TYR A 146 -6.89 -37.27 27.77
C TYR A 146 -6.37 -38.70 27.85
N VAL A 147 -5.53 -38.99 28.84
CA VAL A 147 -4.93 -40.30 29.07
C VAL A 147 -5.14 -40.65 30.51
N GLU A 148 -5.77 -41.79 30.74
CA GLU A 148 -5.92 -42.35 32.07
C GLU A 148 -5.34 -43.76 32.13
N GLY A 149 -4.87 -44.15 33.30
CA GLY A 149 -4.37 -45.50 33.46
C GLY A 149 -4.18 -45.90 34.90
N GLN A 150 -3.88 -47.18 35.06
CA GLN A 150 -3.77 -47.87 36.33
C GLN A 150 -2.42 -48.59 36.43
N VAL A 151 -1.88 -48.64 37.64
CA VAL A 151 -0.53 -49.16 37.87
C VAL A 151 -0.52 -50.17 39.02
N TRP A 152 0.01 -51.36 38.74
CA TRP A 152 0.18 -52.41 39.73
C TRP A 152 1.60 -52.97 39.73
N ASN A 153 2.01 -53.50 40.87
CA ASN A 153 3.25 -54.25 40.98
C ASN A 153 3.07 -55.73 40.59
N ARG A 154 4.17 -56.50 40.60
CA ARG A 154 4.16 -57.95 40.29
C ARG A 154 3.18 -58.81 41.12
N THR A 155 2.72 -58.34 42.27
CA THR A 155 1.76 -59.04 43.15
C THR A 155 0.32 -58.58 42.92
N MET A 156 0.06 -57.81 41.85
CA MET A 156 -1.24 -57.18 41.56
C MET A 156 -1.72 -56.22 42.64
N ALA A 157 -0.79 -55.66 43.42
CA ALA A 157 -1.11 -54.60 44.37
C ALA A 157 -0.92 -53.22 43.71
N PRO A 158 -1.81 -52.26 43.96
CA PRO A 158 -1.69 -50.88 43.47
C PRO A 158 -0.34 -50.25 43.78
N TYR A 159 0.23 -49.49 42.85
CA TYR A 159 1.54 -48.87 43.01
C TYR A 159 1.52 -47.37 42.68
N ALA A 160 1.51 -46.55 43.75
CA ALA A 160 1.45 -45.08 43.69
C ALA A 160 2.74 -44.38 44.17
N TYR A 161 3.85 -45.12 44.34
CA TYR A 161 5.06 -44.61 44.99
C TYR A 161 6.04 -43.88 44.08
N ASP A 162 5.89 -44.02 42.76
CA ASP A 162 6.75 -43.38 41.77
C ASP A 162 5.92 -42.68 40.71
N ARG A 163 6.48 -41.62 40.13
CA ARG A 163 5.81 -40.78 39.13
C ARG A 163 5.62 -41.51 37.80
N MET A 164 4.42 -41.35 37.25
CA MET A 164 4.10 -41.62 35.86
C MET A 164 4.34 -40.36 35.02
N GLN A 165 4.50 -40.54 33.72
CA GLN A 165 4.60 -39.44 32.76
C GLN A 165 3.88 -39.76 31.45
N LEU A 166 3.31 -38.72 30.85
CA LEU A 166 2.84 -38.71 29.47
C LEU A 166 3.91 -38.04 28.60
N ALA A 167 4.34 -38.74 27.56
CA ALA A 167 5.26 -38.21 26.55
C ALA A 167 4.66 -38.36 25.16
N VAL A 168 4.92 -37.38 24.30
CA VAL A 168 4.49 -37.35 22.88
C VAL A 168 5.73 -37.11 22.03
N ASP A 169 6.01 -38.06 21.14
CA ASP A 169 7.16 -38.09 20.23
C ASP A 169 7.03 -37.01 19.16
N LYS A 170 7.57 -35.82 19.43
CA LYS A 170 7.33 -34.62 18.61
C LYS A 170 8.15 -34.64 17.33
N ASP A 171 9.36 -35.20 17.37
CA ASP A 171 10.25 -35.27 16.22
C ASP A 171 10.16 -36.60 15.44
N ARG A 172 9.32 -37.53 15.91
CA ARG A 172 8.96 -38.80 15.26
C ARG A 172 10.13 -39.78 15.19
N ASN A 173 11.02 -39.75 16.17
CA ASN A 173 12.20 -40.61 16.23
C ASN A 173 12.02 -41.84 17.15
N LEU A 174 10.84 -42.01 17.78
CA LEU A 174 10.48 -43.06 18.75
C LEU A 174 11.29 -43.06 20.06
N VAL A 175 12.07 -42.01 20.28
CA VAL A 175 12.71 -41.67 21.55
C VAL A 175 11.80 -40.68 22.26
N PHE A 176 11.66 -40.82 23.58
CA PHE A 176 10.74 -40.01 24.38
C PHE A 176 11.54 -39.31 25.47
N GLU A 177 12.44 -38.41 25.07
CA GLU A 177 13.45 -37.83 25.96
C GLU A 177 13.51 -36.30 25.86
N GLY A 178 13.61 -35.63 27.02
CA GLY A 178 13.79 -34.18 27.11
C GLY A 178 12.50 -33.39 27.32
N THR A 179 12.67 -32.08 27.56
CA THR A 179 11.58 -31.15 27.90
C THR A 179 10.63 -30.86 26.74
N GLY A 180 11.01 -31.22 25.51
CA GLY A 180 10.22 -30.99 24.31
C GLY A 180 9.12 -32.03 24.08
N GLU A 181 9.20 -33.20 24.73
CA GLU A 181 8.34 -34.38 24.45
C GLU A 181 7.61 -34.89 25.68
N VAL A 182 8.23 -34.78 26.87
CA VAL A 182 7.56 -35.08 28.14
C VAL A 182 6.57 -33.96 28.45
N ARG A 183 5.27 -34.27 28.44
CA ARG A 183 4.18 -33.29 28.61
C ARG A 183 3.78 -33.08 30.06
N ARG A 184 3.59 -34.18 30.77
CA ARG A 184 3.10 -34.20 32.15
C ARG A 184 3.79 -35.29 32.93
N SER A 185 4.00 -35.06 34.23
CA SER A 185 4.45 -36.10 35.14
C SER A 185 3.90 -35.86 36.53
N ASP A 186 3.25 -36.89 37.08
CA ASP A 186 2.74 -36.85 38.45
C ASP A 186 2.72 -38.24 39.09
N PHE A 187 2.53 -38.28 40.41
CA PHE A 187 2.30 -39.53 41.13
C PHE A 187 0.88 -40.05 40.85
N PRO A 188 0.69 -41.38 40.69
CA PRO A 188 -0.63 -41.96 40.71
C PRO A 188 -1.35 -41.65 42.03
N THR A 189 -2.64 -41.36 41.97
CA THR A 189 -3.50 -41.20 43.15
C THR A 189 -4.17 -42.52 43.47
N THR A 190 -4.43 -42.78 44.76
CA THR A 190 -5.16 -43.98 45.16
C THR A 190 -6.65 -43.66 45.22
N ILE A 191 -7.43 -44.18 44.27
CA ILE A 191 -8.87 -43.97 44.15
C ILE A 191 -9.53 -45.35 44.21
N GLU A 192 -10.48 -45.53 45.14
CA GLU A 192 -11.19 -46.81 45.35
C GLU A 192 -10.28 -48.04 45.55
N GLY A 193 -9.05 -47.83 46.03
CA GLY A 193 -8.09 -48.90 46.23
C GLY A 193 -7.29 -49.27 44.98
N GLU A 194 -7.37 -48.49 43.91
CA GLU A 194 -6.55 -48.61 42.69
C GLU A 194 -5.59 -47.42 42.59
N ALA A 195 -4.41 -47.62 42.00
CA ALA A 195 -3.44 -46.54 41.76
C ALA A 195 -3.64 -46.02 40.33
N ARG A 196 -4.25 -44.85 40.20
CA ARG A 196 -4.66 -44.25 38.93
C ARG A 196 -3.84 -43.01 38.60
N PHE A 197 -3.57 -42.76 37.33
CA PHE A 197 -2.96 -41.52 36.84
C PHE A 197 -3.77 -40.98 35.67
N GLU A 198 -3.76 -39.65 35.54
CA GLU A 198 -4.60 -38.91 34.61
C GLU A 198 -3.78 -37.75 34.04
N PHE A 199 -3.71 -37.64 32.71
CA PHE A 199 -2.94 -36.62 32.00
C PHE A 199 -3.71 -36.10 30.79
N ASN A 200 -3.41 -34.87 30.36
CA ASN A 200 -3.95 -34.32 29.13
C ASN A 200 -2.89 -33.68 28.25
N HIS A 201 -3.19 -33.56 26.96
CA HIS A 201 -2.36 -32.88 25.98
C HIS A 201 -3.24 -32.25 24.89
N THR A 202 -2.90 -31.03 24.49
CA THR A 202 -3.60 -30.32 23.41
C THR A 202 -2.61 -30.10 22.27
N PHE A 203 -3.03 -30.42 21.04
CA PHE A 203 -2.25 -30.13 19.84
C PHE A 203 -2.45 -28.67 19.44
N ASP A 204 -1.59 -27.78 19.92
CA ASP A 204 -1.62 -26.37 19.53
C ASP A 204 -1.07 -26.13 18.10
N SER A 205 -1.11 -24.89 17.64
CA SER A 205 -0.63 -24.50 16.31
C SER A 205 0.87 -24.70 16.09
N THR A 206 1.67 -25.08 17.11
CA THR A 206 3.10 -25.37 16.94
C THR A 206 3.39 -26.82 16.53
N TRP A 207 2.34 -27.62 16.36
CA TRP A 207 2.43 -28.99 15.90
C TRP A 207 2.08 -29.06 14.42
N ALA A 208 3.04 -29.49 13.61
CA ALA A 208 2.78 -29.80 12.20
C ALA A 208 1.89 -31.04 12.09
N ALA A 209 1.06 -31.13 11.06
CA ALA A 209 0.21 -32.30 10.85
C ALA A 209 1.03 -33.60 10.76
N GLY A 210 0.48 -34.69 11.29
CA GLY A 210 1.16 -35.99 11.27
C GLY A 210 0.67 -36.98 12.31
N ILE A 211 1.32 -38.16 12.30
CA ILE A 211 1.07 -39.22 13.28
C ILE A 211 2.15 -39.14 14.37
N PHE A 212 1.72 -39.07 15.62
CA PHE A 212 2.56 -38.88 16.80
C PHE A 212 2.46 -40.08 17.72
N GLY A 213 3.61 -40.58 18.18
CA GLY A 213 3.68 -41.61 19.21
C GLY A 213 3.33 -41.03 20.57
N ILE A 214 2.49 -41.71 21.31
CA ILE A 214 2.11 -41.40 22.69
C ILE A 214 2.61 -42.53 23.59
N LYS A 215 3.29 -42.15 24.68
CA LYS A 215 3.79 -43.09 25.67
C LYS A 215 3.41 -42.64 27.08
N SER A 216 2.79 -43.56 27.82
CA SER A 216 2.64 -43.44 29.27
C SER A 216 3.57 -44.41 29.97
N SER A 217 4.47 -43.92 30.82
CA SER A 217 5.44 -44.77 31.50
C SER A 217 5.92 -44.16 32.82
N PHE A 218 6.68 -44.92 33.61
CA PHE A 218 7.39 -44.36 34.75
C PHE A 218 8.49 -43.40 34.30
N VAL A 219 8.66 -42.28 35.01
CA VAL A 219 9.73 -41.29 34.72
C VAL A 219 11.11 -41.94 34.67
N ASN A 220 11.41 -42.81 35.63
CA ASN A 220 12.66 -43.55 35.68
C ASN A 220 12.49 -44.95 35.05
N SER A 221 12.09 -44.98 33.77
CA SER A 221 11.70 -46.19 33.03
C SER A 221 12.73 -47.33 33.09
N ASN A 222 14.02 -47.02 33.14
CA ASN A 222 15.13 -47.99 33.25
C ASN A 222 15.08 -48.91 34.48
N TYR A 223 14.37 -48.51 35.55
CA TYR A 223 14.21 -49.33 36.74
C TYR A 223 13.03 -50.31 36.65
N TYR A 224 12.19 -50.19 35.64
CA TYR A 224 10.94 -50.92 35.48
C TYR A 224 10.96 -51.82 34.24
N PHE A 225 10.06 -52.79 34.22
CA PHE A 225 9.83 -53.68 33.10
C PHE A 225 8.36 -54.07 33.10
N THR A 226 7.66 -53.87 31.98
CA THR A 226 6.25 -54.24 31.83
C THR A 226 6.16 -55.56 31.05
N GLY A 227 6.85 -55.65 29.91
CA GLY A 227 7.05 -56.89 29.16
C GLY A 227 7.90 -56.65 27.92
N ASN A 228 7.98 -57.63 27.01
CA ASN A 228 8.85 -57.55 25.83
C ASN A 228 8.24 -58.28 24.62
N GLN A 229 7.06 -57.84 24.20
CA GLN A 229 6.46 -58.33 22.96
C GLN A 229 7.09 -57.63 21.75
N GLU A 230 7.42 -58.40 20.72
CA GLU A 230 8.13 -57.90 19.54
C GLU A 230 7.29 -56.89 18.73
N GLN A 231 5.97 -56.98 18.81
CA GLN A 231 5.02 -56.14 18.08
C GLN A 231 4.58 -54.88 18.86
N VAL A 232 5.08 -54.67 20.08
CA VAL A 232 4.72 -53.55 20.96
C VAL A 232 5.96 -52.70 21.29
N LEU A 233 5.93 -51.41 20.94
CA LEU A 233 7.07 -50.50 21.07
C LEU A 233 7.40 -50.09 22.52
N ALA A 234 6.55 -50.43 23.50
CA ALA A 234 6.75 -50.10 24.92
C ALA A 234 7.12 -51.33 25.77
N PRO A 235 8.42 -51.62 25.97
CA PRO A 235 8.85 -52.61 26.96
C PRO A 235 8.58 -52.14 28.41
N VAL A 236 8.39 -50.83 28.60
CA VAL A 236 8.02 -50.19 29.87
C VAL A 236 6.88 -49.21 29.65
N GLY A 237 5.77 -49.42 30.36
CA GLY A 237 4.56 -48.61 30.25
C GLY A 237 3.65 -49.07 29.10
N SER A 238 2.95 -48.12 28.51
CA SER A 238 2.06 -48.31 27.37
C SER A 238 2.35 -47.32 26.24
N PHE A 239 2.03 -47.71 25.01
CA PHE A 239 2.26 -46.94 23.79
C PHE A 239 1.07 -47.01 22.84
N GLY A 240 0.83 -45.94 22.09
CA GLY A 240 -0.04 -45.94 20.91
C GLY A 240 0.26 -44.73 20.03
N ASN A 241 -0.40 -44.63 18.89
CA ASN A 241 -0.26 -43.52 17.95
C ASN A 241 -1.55 -42.69 17.91
N VAL A 242 -1.42 -41.40 17.60
CA VAL A 242 -2.54 -40.50 17.31
C VAL A 242 -2.24 -39.74 16.02
N SER A 243 -3.22 -39.58 15.13
CA SER A 243 -3.10 -38.69 13.98
C SER A 243 -3.63 -37.31 14.33
N MET A 244 -2.82 -36.28 14.07
CA MET A 244 -3.21 -34.88 14.19
C MET A 244 -3.34 -34.29 12.79
N ILE A 245 -4.55 -33.83 12.47
CA ILE A 245 -4.91 -33.16 11.24
C ILE A 245 -4.68 -31.64 11.42
N GLY A 246 -3.86 -31.09 10.54
CA GLY A 246 -3.52 -29.67 10.53
C GLY A 246 -4.56 -28.85 9.77
N THR A 247 -4.92 -27.69 10.28
CA THR A 247 -5.66 -26.70 9.49
C THR A 247 -4.73 -26.06 8.46
N THR A 248 -5.27 -25.59 7.34
CA THR A 248 -4.50 -24.89 6.30
C THR A 248 -5.01 -23.49 6.05
N ASP A 249 -4.11 -22.62 5.61
CA ASP A 249 -4.41 -21.22 5.29
C ASP A 249 -3.81 -20.82 3.94
N ILE A 250 -4.55 -20.04 3.17
CA ILE A 250 -4.08 -19.45 1.91
C ILE A 250 -3.95 -17.94 2.09
N THR A 251 -2.71 -17.46 2.05
CA THR A 251 -2.39 -16.03 2.12
C THR A 251 -2.08 -15.49 0.72
N VAL A 252 -2.83 -14.50 0.26
CA VAL A 252 -2.62 -13.87 -1.06
C VAL A 252 -1.67 -12.68 -0.96
N THR A 253 -0.68 -12.61 -1.84
CA THR A 253 0.31 -11.54 -1.87
C THR A 253 -0.26 -10.32 -2.63
N THR A 254 -1.02 -9.47 -1.93
CA THR A 254 -1.54 -8.14 -2.35
C THR A 254 -2.62 -8.08 -3.45
N ALA A 255 -3.27 -6.91 -3.57
CA ALA A 255 -4.43 -6.62 -4.43
C ALA A 255 -4.02 -5.87 -5.72
N PRO A 256 -3.59 -6.55 -6.79
CA PRO A 256 -3.26 -5.87 -8.03
C PRO A 256 -4.54 -5.41 -8.73
N ARG A 257 -4.56 -4.11 -9.05
CA ARG A 257 -5.41 -3.58 -10.11
C ARG A 257 -5.01 -4.27 -11.42
N LEU A 258 -5.99 -4.72 -12.17
CA LEU A 258 -5.81 -5.41 -13.44
C LEU A 258 -6.18 -4.45 -14.57
N TYR A 259 -5.34 -4.33 -15.59
CA TYR A 259 -5.59 -3.45 -16.72
C TYR A 259 -6.03 -4.26 -17.94
N ARG A 260 -6.96 -3.72 -18.73
CA ARG A 260 -7.36 -4.31 -20.02
C ARG A 260 -6.17 -4.44 -20.97
N GLY A 261 -6.19 -5.50 -21.78
CA GLY A 261 -5.13 -5.81 -22.74
C GLY A 261 -3.83 -6.31 -22.10
N GLN A 262 -3.84 -6.70 -20.82
CA GLN A 262 -2.65 -7.15 -20.10
C GLN A 262 -2.83 -8.53 -19.46
N ASN A 263 -1.69 -9.22 -19.31
CA ASN A 263 -1.62 -10.42 -18.49
C ASN A 263 -1.19 -10.02 -17.08
N ALA A 264 -1.82 -10.63 -16.09
CA ALA A 264 -1.50 -10.43 -14.69
C ALA A 264 -1.25 -11.76 -14.00
N SER A 265 -0.40 -11.73 -12.99
CA SER A 265 -0.07 -12.88 -12.16
C SER A 265 -0.42 -12.60 -10.72
N ILE A 266 -1.31 -13.41 -10.16
CA ILE A 266 -1.70 -13.34 -8.75
C ILE A 266 -0.99 -14.45 -8.00
N GLU A 267 -0.12 -14.08 -7.07
CA GLU A 267 0.62 -15.01 -6.24
C GLU A 267 -0.07 -15.20 -4.90
N ALA A 268 -0.15 -16.45 -4.44
CA ALA A 268 -0.63 -16.80 -3.13
C ALA A 268 0.21 -17.94 -2.54
N ARG A 269 0.09 -18.14 -1.23
CA ARG A 269 0.87 -19.13 -0.49
C ARG A 269 -0.04 -19.97 0.39
N LEU A 270 0.11 -21.28 0.31
CA LEU A 270 -0.57 -22.27 1.14
C LEU A 270 0.36 -22.76 2.26
N THR A 271 -0.08 -22.65 3.50
CA THR A 271 0.66 -23.09 4.69
C THR A 271 -0.22 -23.89 5.63
N ASP A 272 0.37 -24.80 6.40
CA ASP A 272 -0.30 -25.48 7.52
C ASP A 272 -0.38 -24.57 8.76
N ASN A 273 -1.07 -25.06 9.78
CA ASN A 273 -1.22 -24.42 11.09
C ASN A 273 0.11 -24.09 11.79
N SER A 274 1.18 -24.83 11.47
CA SER A 274 2.52 -24.64 12.02
C SER A 274 3.41 -23.70 11.19
N GLY A 275 2.86 -23.13 10.12
CA GLY A 275 3.56 -22.24 9.19
C GLY A 275 4.46 -22.98 8.20
N ILE A 276 4.38 -24.32 8.15
CA ILE A 276 5.09 -25.12 7.16
C ILE A 276 4.35 -25.01 5.83
N PRO A 277 5.06 -24.70 4.73
CA PRO A 277 4.44 -24.66 3.42
C PRO A 277 4.06 -26.06 2.93
N LEU A 278 2.85 -26.20 2.39
CA LEU A 278 2.43 -27.42 1.71
C LEU A 278 3.02 -27.42 0.30
N ARG A 279 3.74 -28.49 -0.06
CA ARG A 279 4.53 -28.57 -1.30
C ARG A 279 3.90 -29.52 -2.30
N GLU A 280 3.95 -29.14 -3.57
CA GLU A 280 3.56 -30.01 -4.69
C GLU A 280 2.10 -30.51 -4.60
N VAL A 281 1.24 -29.74 -3.92
CA VAL A 281 -0.19 -30.02 -3.78
C VAL A 281 -1.04 -29.18 -4.74
N PRO A 282 -2.14 -29.73 -5.27
CA PRO A 282 -3.05 -29.01 -6.16
C PRO A 282 -3.96 -28.03 -5.40
N VAL A 283 -4.14 -26.84 -5.94
CA VAL A 283 -5.08 -25.82 -5.50
C VAL A 283 -5.96 -25.43 -6.68
N ASN A 284 -7.27 -25.57 -6.53
CA ASN A 284 -8.23 -25.15 -7.55
C ASN A 284 -8.41 -23.63 -7.46
N TYR A 285 -8.53 -22.95 -8.59
CA TYR A 285 -8.93 -21.55 -8.62
C TYR A 285 -10.11 -21.34 -9.56
N THR A 286 -10.88 -20.30 -9.28
CA THR A 286 -12.00 -19.85 -10.13
C THR A 286 -11.96 -18.34 -10.27
N TRP A 287 -11.99 -17.86 -11.51
CA TRP A 287 -12.07 -16.44 -11.84
C TRP A 287 -13.52 -16.04 -12.14
N SER A 288 -14.05 -15.03 -11.44
CA SER A 288 -15.48 -14.72 -11.49
C SER A 288 -15.93 -14.02 -12.77
N ALA A 289 -15.02 -13.47 -13.58
CA ALA A 289 -15.40 -12.68 -14.75
C ALA A 289 -15.94 -13.53 -15.90
N ASP A 290 -15.32 -14.68 -16.16
CA ASP A 290 -15.69 -15.59 -17.25
C ASP A 290 -15.98 -17.02 -16.75
N GLY A 291 -15.83 -17.27 -15.45
CA GLY A 291 -16.00 -18.58 -14.84
C GLY A 291 -14.84 -19.54 -15.10
N LEU A 292 -13.69 -19.04 -15.58
CA LEU A 292 -12.48 -19.84 -15.79
C LEU A 292 -12.12 -20.55 -14.49
N ASN A 293 -12.00 -21.87 -14.57
CA ASN A 293 -11.66 -22.73 -13.45
C ASN A 293 -10.56 -23.71 -13.85
N ASP A 294 -9.49 -23.77 -13.06
CA ASP A 294 -8.35 -24.65 -13.32
C ASP A 294 -7.59 -24.96 -12.02
N VAL A 295 -6.54 -25.78 -12.13
CA VAL A 295 -5.74 -26.24 -11.00
C VAL A 295 -4.30 -25.75 -11.14
N VAL A 296 -3.78 -25.16 -10.07
CA VAL A 296 -2.37 -24.78 -9.95
C VAL A 296 -1.70 -25.64 -8.88
N ILE A 297 -0.38 -25.85 -9.01
CA ILE A 297 0.39 -26.68 -8.09
C ILE A 297 1.33 -25.77 -7.28
N THR A 298 1.34 -25.96 -5.97
CA THR A 298 2.27 -25.28 -5.06
C THR A 298 3.72 -25.68 -5.30
N ASP A 299 4.63 -24.72 -5.21
CA ASP A 299 6.06 -24.96 -5.28
C ASP A 299 6.62 -25.52 -3.95
N ARG A 300 7.95 -25.62 -3.84
CA ARG A 300 8.63 -26.10 -2.63
C ARG A 300 8.48 -25.17 -1.42
N ASN A 301 8.02 -23.94 -1.61
CA ASN A 301 7.78 -22.95 -0.57
C ASN A 301 6.27 -22.74 -0.32
N GLY A 302 5.41 -23.56 -0.93
CA GLY A 302 3.96 -23.47 -0.81
C GLY A 302 3.36 -22.32 -1.63
N ILE A 303 4.15 -21.70 -2.49
CA ILE A 303 3.74 -20.57 -3.32
C ILE A 303 3.14 -21.13 -4.61
N PHE A 304 2.05 -20.53 -5.05
CA PHE A 304 1.42 -20.81 -6.33
C PHE A 304 0.98 -19.51 -6.99
N GLN A 305 0.89 -19.53 -8.32
CA GLN A 305 0.61 -18.34 -9.11
C GLN A 305 -0.47 -18.64 -10.14
N VAL A 306 -1.49 -17.78 -10.19
CA VAL A 306 -2.52 -17.80 -11.22
C VAL A 306 -2.24 -16.71 -12.24
N ASN A 307 -2.15 -17.10 -13.50
CA ASN A 307 -1.96 -16.16 -14.60
C ASN A 307 -3.31 -15.88 -15.26
N LEU A 308 -3.75 -14.63 -15.20
CA LEU A 308 -4.97 -14.13 -15.82
C LEU A 308 -4.63 -13.35 -17.09
N THR A 309 -5.41 -13.57 -18.15
CA THR A 309 -5.34 -12.78 -19.39
C THR A 309 -6.55 -11.86 -19.43
N ILE A 310 -6.33 -10.56 -19.28
CA ILE A 310 -7.41 -9.57 -19.32
C ILE A 310 -7.49 -9.01 -20.73
N GLY A 311 -8.47 -9.49 -21.51
CA GLY A 311 -8.68 -9.03 -22.88
C GLY A 311 -9.03 -7.53 -22.98
N GLU A 312 -8.85 -6.96 -24.16
CA GLU A 312 -9.22 -5.55 -24.44
C GLU A 312 -10.73 -5.30 -24.27
N GLU A 313 -11.56 -6.31 -24.51
CA GLU A 313 -13.02 -6.25 -24.39
C GLU A 313 -13.54 -6.64 -23.00
N HIS A 314 -12.65 -6.87 -22.02
CA HIS A 314 -13.06 -7.27 -20.68
C HIS A 314 -13.87 -6.17 -20.00
N GLU A 315 -14.94 -6.55 -19.29
CA GLU A 315 -15.75 -5.62 -18.52
C GLU A 315 -14.94 -4.99 -17.36
N LEU A 316 -15.18 -3.72 -17.11
CA LEU A 316 -14.57 -3.01 -15.98
C LEU A 316 -15.36 -3.29 -14.70
N GLY A 317 -14.68 -3.31 -13.56
CA GLY A 317 -15.34 -3.45 -12.26
C GLY A 317 -14.63 -4.39 -11.30
N ASN A 318 -15.38 -4.81 -10.28
CA ASN A 318 -14.89 -5.70 -9.23
C ASN A 318 -15.23 -7.16 -9.56
N PHE A 319 -14.21 -8.00 -9.48
CA PHE A 319 -14.29 -9.43 -9.73
C PHE A 319 -13.61 -10.18 -8.59
N THR A 320 -13.89 -11.47 -8.42
CA THR A 320 -13.28 -12.30 -7.40
C THR A 320 -12.46 -13.42 -8.01
N LEU A 321 -11.29 -13.66 -7.42
CA LEU A 321 -10.50 -14.85 -7.66
C LEU A 321 -10.55 -15.71 -6.40
N SER A 322 -11.19 -16.87 -6.50
CA SER A 322 -11.32 -17.79 -5.38
C SER A 322 -10.32 -18.93 -5.50
N TYR A 323 -9.75 -19.36 -4.38
CA TYR A 323 -8.85 -20.50 -4.28
C TYR A 323 -9.44 -21.54 -3.33
N THR A 324 -9.37 -22.79 -3.73
CA THR A 324 -9.84 -23.94 -2.95
C THR A 324 -8.77 -25.01 -2.91
N TYR A 325 -8.23 -25.27 -1.73
CA TYR A 325 -7.48 -26.48 -1.44
C TYR A 325 -8.44 -27.50 -0.83
N LEU A 326 -8.51 -28.71 -1.39
CA LEU A 326 -9.48 -29.73 -0.96
C LEU A 326 -9.07 -30.48 0.31
N GLY A 327 -7.84 -30.30 0.78
CA GLY A 327 -7.27 -31.10 1.86
C GLY A 327 -6.53 -32.33 1.36
N ASP A 328 -5.86 -33.01 2.29
CA ASP A 328 -5.23 -34.31 2.07
C ASP A 328 -5.44 -35.22 3.29
N ALA A 329 -4.67 -36.31 3.40
CA ALA A 329 -4.82 -37.27 4.50
C ALA A 329 -4.49 -36.67 5.89
N LEU A 330 -3.72 -35.59 5.95
CA LEU A 330 -3.22 -34.95 7.17
C LEU A 330 -3.61 -33.48 7.28
N HIS A 331 -4.16 -32.86 6.25
CA HIS A 331 -4.51 -31.45 6.24
C HIS A 331 -5.97 -31.23 5.86
N GLU A 332 -6.63 -30.34 6.58
CA GLU A 332 -7.95 -29.86 6.21
C GLU A 332 -7.89 -29.01 4.94
N GLY A 333 -8.96 -29.07 4.14
CA GLY A 333 -9.15 -28.16 3.02
C GLY A 333 -9.36 -26.73 3.49
N THR A 334 -9.07 -25.78 2.62
CA THR A 334 -9.26 -24.36 2.89
C THR A 334 -9.75 -23.62 1.65
N TYR A 335 -10.48 -22.55 1.88
CA TYR A 335 -11.06 -21.69 0.85
C TYR A 335 -10.78 -20.24 1.16
N THR A 336 -10.34 -19.49 0.16
CA THR A 336 -10.18 -18.04 0.28
C THR A 336 -10.57 -17.35 -1.02
N GLU A 337 -11.01 -16.10 -0.93
CA GLU A 337 -11.34 -15.26 -2.07
C GLU A 337 -10.63 -13.91 -1.97
N VAL A 338 -10.19 -13.39 -3.12
CA VAL A 338 -9.61 -12.05 -3.22
C VAL A 338 -10.41 -11.23 -4.22
N SER A 339 -10.77 -10.00 -3.85
CA SER A 339 -11.37 -9.02 -4.75
C SER A 339 -10.28 -8.36 -5.60
N LEU A 340 -10.47 -8.39 -6.92
CA LEU A 340 -9.58 -7.81 -7.92
C LEU A 340 -10.38 -6.83 -8.78
N TRP A 341 -9.83 -5.64 -8.99
CA TRP A 341 -10.45 -4.61 -9.82
C TRP A 341 -9.86 -4.64 -11.22
N VAL A 342 -10.71 -4.84 -12.22
CA VAL A 342 -10.36 -4.57 -13.62
C VAL A 342 -10.66 -3.11 -13.91
N VAL A 343 -9.60 -2.36 -14.19
CA VAL A 343 -9.63 -0.90 -14.34
C VAL A 343 -9.26 -0.47 -15.76
N SER A 344 -9.77 0.69 -16.16
CA SER A 344 -9.27 1.42 -17.33
C SER A 344 -8.42 2.60 -16.88
N ARG A 345 -7.46 3.00 -17.70
CA ARG A 345 -6.76 4.27 -17.46
C ARG A 345 -7.64 5.45 -17.85
N THR A 346 -7.50 6.56 -17.14
CA THR A 346 -8.16 7.82 -17.47
C THR A 346 -7.22 8.73 -18.25
N TYR A 347 -7.71 9.37 -19.30
CA TYR A 347 -6.95 10.30 -20.13
C TYR A 347 -7.54 11.71 -20.12
N ILE A 348 -6.74 12.70 -19.70
CA ILE A 348 -7.09 14.14 -19.75
C ILE A 348 -6.39 14.81 -20.93
N ASN A 349 -7.20 15.36 -21.85
CA ASN A 349 -6.72 16.04 -23.04
C ASN A 349 -7.23 17.48 -23.13
N LEU A 350 -6.32 18.45 -23.05
CA LEU A 350 -6.64 19.88 -23.22
C LEU A 350 -7.11 20.16 -24.66
N GLN A 351 -8.29 20.74 -24.81
CA GLN A 351 -8.84 21.13 -26.12
C GLN A 351 -8.53 22.59 -26.47
N SER A 352 -8.70 23.49 -25.50
CA SER A 352 -8.47 24.92 -25.67
C SER A 352 -8.24 25.62 -24.32
N THR A 353 -7.55 26.77 -24.37
CA THR A 353 -7.27 27.64 -23.22
C THR A 353 -7.20 29.11 -23.68
N SER A 354 -7.39 30.06 -22.77
CA SER A 354 -7.16 31.48 -23.00
C SER A 354 -5.69 31.79 -23.36
N PRO A 355 -5.38 32.98 -23.91
CA PRO A 355 -4.01 33.44 -24.06
C PRO A 355 -3.24 33.46 -22.73
N ASN A 356 -1.93 33.23 -22.79
CA ASN A 356 -1.07 33.09 -21.61
C ASN A 356 -0.70 34.40 -20.90
N LYS A 357 -1.12 35.56 -21.40
CA LYS A 357 -0.91 36.87 -20.76
C LYS A 357 -2.25 37.57 -20.61
N LEU A 358 -2.64 37.80 -19.37
CA LEU A 358 -3.92 38.39 -19.00
C LEU A 358 -3.69 39.66 -18.18
N SER A 359 -4.67 40.56 -18.18
CA SER A 359 -4.70 41.80 -17.42
C SER A 359 -5.82 41.76 -16.37
N THR A 360 -5.85 42.76 -15.50
CA THR A 360 -6.94 42.95 -14.53
C THR A 360 -8.32 42.91 -15.21
N GLY A 361 -9.20 42.03 -14.71
CA GLY A 361 -10.56 41.86 -15.19
C GLY A 361 -10.70 40.90 -16.39
N ASP A 362 -9.60 40.42 -16.97
CA ASP A 362 -9.65 39.40 -18.01
C ASP A 362 -10.10 38.05 -17.42
N ILE A 363 -10.68 37.21 -18.29
CA ILE A 363 -11.14 35.86 -17.96
C ILE A 363 -10.12 34.86 -18.47
N TRP A 364 -9.60 34.03 -17.56
CA TRP A 364 -8.89 32.83 -17.95
C TRP A 364 -9.85 31.65 -17.97
N TYR A 365 -9.84 30.85 -19.04
CA TYR A 365 -10.63 29.63 -19.11
C TYR A 365 -9.86 28.50 -19.79
N PHE A 366 -10.31 27.27 -19.57
CA PHE A 366 -9.90 26.11 -20.36
C PHE A 366 -11.08 25.16 -20.61
N THR A 367 -10.96 24.40 -21.70
CA THR A 367 -11.80 23.24 -21.98
C THR A 367 -10.91 22.03 -22.18
N ALA A 368 -11.21 20.92 -21.51
CA ALA A 368 -10.52 19.65 -21.67
C ALA A 368 -11.51 18.48 -21.80
N GLN A 369 -11.01 17.36 -22.31
CA GLN A 369 -11.74 16.10 -22.39
C GLN A 369 -11.12 15.08 -21.42
N VAL A 370 -11.98 14.28 -20.79
CA VAL A 370 -11.66 13.19 -19.87
C VAL A 370 -12.30 11.93 -20.45
N THR A 371 -11.48 10.98 -20.88
CA THR A 371 -11.93 9.73 -21.50
C THR A 371 -11.27 8.54 -20.84
N ASP A 372 -11.80 7.34 -21.05
CA ASP A 372 -11.07 6.12 -20.74
C ASP A 372 -9.95 5.88 -21.78
N ASP A 373 -9.20 4.81 -21.56
CA ASP A 373 -8.06 4.38 -22.36
C ASP A 373 -8.41 3.74 -23.71
N ASN A 374 -9.67 3.82 -24.16
CA ASN A 374 -10.13 3.19 -25.40
C ASN A 374 -9.75 1.70 -25.52
N ARG A 375 -9.62 1.00 -24.38
CA ARG A 375 -9.15 -0.39 -24.30
C ARG A 375 -7.66 -0.58 -24.64
N THR A 376 -6.91 0.50 -24.73
CA THR A 376 -5.47 0.51 -24.98
C THR A 376 -4.71 1.06 -23.76
N ALA A 377 -4.34 0.18 -22.84
CA ALA A 377 -3.75 0.61 -21.56
C ALA A 377 -2.48 1.48 -21.72
N PHE A 378 -1.71 1.35 -22.80
CA PHE A 378 -0.43 2.06 -22.97
C PHE A 378 -0.43 3.16 -24.04
N GLU A 379 -1.50 3.29 -24.81
CA GLU A 379 -1.59 4.34 -25.81
C GLU A 379 -2.36 5.53 -25.23
N LYS A 380 -2.03 6.73 -25.71
CA LYS A 380 -2.69 7.98 -25.29
C LYS A 380 -3.76 8.36 -26.29
N ASP A 381 -4.75 7.50 -26.44
CA ASP A 381 -5.88 7.73 -27.32
C ASP A 381 -7.14 8.12 -26.54
N ARG A 382 -8.16 8.54 -27.29
CA ARG A 382 -9.42 9.01 -26.70
C ARG A 382 -10.43 7.89 -26.82
N GLY A 383 -10.80 7.30 -25.69
CA GLY A 383 -11.85 6.28 -25.62
C GLY A 383 -13.21 6.86 -25.29
N GLU A 384 -13.96 6.12 -24.47
CA GLU A 384 -15.29 6.50 -24.03
C GLU A 384 -15.24 7.71 -23.10
N ALA A 385 -16.20 8.61 -23.27
CA ALA A 385 -16.26 9.86 -22.54
C ALA A 385 -16.85 9.65 -21.13
N LEU A 386 -16.07 9.93 -20.09
CA LEU A 386 -16.51 9.79 -18.70
C LEU A 386 -17.60 10.81 -18.37
N SER A 387 -18.54 10.48 -17.48
CA SER A 387 -19.61 11.42 -17.14
C SER A 387 -20.09 11.26 -15.70
N GLY A 388 -20.28 12.39 -15.02
CA GLY A 388 -20.71 12.45 -13.63
C GLY A 388 -19.54 12.39 -12.63
N CYS A 389 -19.88 12.56 -11.35
CA CYS A 389 -18.94 12.43 -10.23
C CYS A 389 -18.97 11.03 -9.60
N ASP A 390 -19.96 10.21 -9.96
CA ASP A 390 -20.16 8.86 -9.44
C ASP A 390 -19.24 7.86 -10.14
N SER A 391 -19.35 6.56 -9.86
CA SER A 391 -18.46 5.48 -10.32
C SER A 391 -18.22 5.36 -11.84
N LEU A 392 -19.02 6.04 -12.69
CA LEU A 392 -18.86 6.07 -14.16
C LEU A 392 -18.15 7.34 -14.67
N GLY A 393 -17.72 8.19 -13.74
CA GLY A 393 -16.93 9.38 -14.02
C GLY A 393 -15.91 9.57 -12.91
N GLY A 394 -15.82 10.77 -12.37
CA GLY A 394 -14.91 11.10 -11.30
C GLY A 394 -14.67 12.59 -11.22
N GLU A 395 -13.74 12.99 -10.38
CA GLU A 395 -13.53 14.39 -10.06
C GLU A 395 -12.16 14.85 -10.55
N VAL A 396 -12.13 15.93 -11.33
CA VAL A 396 -10.88 16.58 -11.75
C VAL A 396 -10.64 17.80 -10.88
N SER A 397 -9.59 17.72 -10.06
CA SER A 397 -9.10 18.87 -9.31
C SER A 397 -8.37 19.83 -10.27
N VAL A 398 -8.75 21.11 -10.21
CA VAL A 398 -8.07 22.21 -10.89
C VAL A 398 -7.21 22.94 -9.86
N ILE A 399 -5.90 22.82 -10.02
CA ILE A 399 -4.92 23.39 -9.09
C ILE A 399 -4.17 24.51 -9.81
N LEU A 400 -4.19 25.70 -9.22
CA LEU A 400 -3.38 26.82 -9.68
C LEU A 400 -2.10 26.90 -8.85
N GLU A 401 -0.97 26.92 -9.52
CA GLU A 401 0.36 27.03 -8.93
C GLU A 401 1.01 28.34 -9.41
N GLY A 402 0.98 29.37 -8.58
CA GLY A 402 1.59 30.66 -8.89
C GLY A 402 2.93 30.86 -8.21
N ILE A 403 3.68 31.85 -8.70
CA ILE A 403 5.01 32.21 -8.18
C ILE A 403 4.98 33.67 -7.69
N ASP A 404 5.29 33.89 -6.42
CA ASP A 404 5.37 35.22 -5.80
C ASP A 404 6.66 35.97 -6.18
N PHE A 405 6.85 37.21 -5.73
CA PHE A 405 8.00 38.05 -6.07
C PHE A 405 9.32 37.59 -5.43
N GLU A 406 9.25 36.71 -4.45
CA GLU A 406 10.41 36.06 -3.82
C GLU A 406 10.70 34.67 -4.41
N ASP A 407 10.09 34.35 -5.54
CA ASP A 407 10.16 33.07 -6.25
C ASP A 407 9.65 31.87 -5.43
N ARG A 408 8.76 32.11 -4.46
CA ARG A 408 8.08 31.04 -3.71
C ARG A 408 6.82 30.63 -4.45
N VAL A 409 6.54 29.34 -4.36
CA VAL A 409 5.40 28.71 -5.04
C VAL A 409 4.21 28.66 -4.10
N HIS A 410 3.06 29.10 -4.60
CA HIS A 410 1.77 29.08 -3.89
C HIS A 410 0.76 28.25 -4.67
N ARG A 411 0.03 27.37 -4.01
CA ARG A 411 -0.89 26.42 -4.65
C ARG A 411 -2.27 26.49 -4.04
N GLN A 412 -3.29 26.41 -4.89
CA GLN A 412 -4.68 26.38 -4.45
C GLN A 412 -5.49 25.44 -5.35
N ILE A 413 -6.28 24.55 -4.74
CA ILE A 413 -7.36 23.86 -5.46
C ILE A 413 -8.49 24.87 -5.63
N VAL A 414 -8.63 25.43 -6.83
CA VAL A 414 -9.62 26.48 -7.10
C VAL A 414 -10.99 25.92 -7.45
N ASN A 415 -11.03 24.69 -7.94
CA ASN A 415 -12.27 23.99 -8.23
C ASN A 415 -12.04 22.49 -8.32
N LYS A 416 -13.13 21.74 -8.15
CA LYS A 416 -13.20 20.34 -8.49
C LYS A 416 -14.38 20.11 -9.43
N ILE A 417 -14.11 19.48 -10.58
CA ILE A 417 -15.02 19.47 -11.73
C ILE A 417 -15.27 18.04 -12.15
N CYS A 418 -16.55 17.70 -12.31
CA CYS A 418 -16.93 16.40 -12.85
C CYS A 418 -17.11 16.49 -14.38
N PRO A 419 -16.61 15.51 -15.14
CA PRO A 419 -16.85 15.42 -16.58
C PRO A 419 -18.34 15.35 -16.91
N ASN A 420 -18.75 16.03 -17.99
CA ASN A 420 -20.08 15.88 -18.57
C ASN A 420 -19.94 15.46 -20.04
N ALA A 421 -20.29 14.20 -20.33
CA ALA A 421 -19.98 13.57 -21.62
C ALA A 421 -18.51 13.79 -22.03
N GLY A 422 -17.61 13.54 -21.08
CA GLY A 422 -16.16 13.69 -21.16
C GLY A 422 -15.66 15.12 -21.10
N THR A 423 -16.50 16.14 -21.22
CA THR A 423 -16.02 17.53 -21.25
C THR A 423 -15.94 18.12 -19.85
N ILE A 424 -14.83 18.78 -19.55
CA ILE A 424 -14.66 19.66 -18.39
C ILE A 424 -14.36 21.09 -18.85
N TYR A 425 -14.95 22.06 -18.15
CA TYR A 425 -14.80 23.48 -18.41
C TYR A 425 -14.60 24.24 -17.10
N HIS A 426 -13.66 25.17 -17.09
CA HIS A 426 -13.46 26.08 -15.98
C HIS A 426 -13.15 27.47 -16.52
N GLU A 427 -13.66 28.49 -15.83
CA GLU A 427 -13.32 29.88 -16.04
C GLU A 427 -13.14 30.59 -14.70
N ILE A 428 -12.26 31.59 -14.67
CA ILE A 428 -12.03 32.45 -13.53
C ILE A 428 -11.79 33.88 -14.01
N VAL A 429 -12.43 34.84 -13.34
CA VAL A 429 -12.18 36.27 -13.54
C VAL A 429 -10.99 36.67 -12.68
N LEU A 430 -9.95 37.24 -13.28
CA LEU A 430 -8.74 37.59 -12.57
C LEU A 430 -8.80 39.02 -12.03
N ASN A 431 -8.80 39.14 -10.70
CA ASN A 431 -8.71 40.43 -10.02
C ASN A 431 -7.51 40.43 -9.07
N PRO A 432 -6.44 41.19 -9.37
CA PRO A 432 -5.20 41.15 -8.59
C PRO A 432 -5.40 41.68 -7.16
N GLN A 433 -6.37 42.57 -6.92
CA GLN A 433 -6.69 43.03 -5.56
C GLN A 433 -7.34 41.92 -4.73
N LEU A 434 -8.29 41.17 -5.31
CA LEU A 434 -8.90 40.03 -4.60
C LEU A 434 -7.89 38.91 -4.34
N LEU A 435 -6.98 38.67 -5.28
CA LEU A 435 -5.89 37.70 -5.10
C LEU A 435 -4.90 38.14 -4.01
N ARG A 436 -4.63 39.43 -3.87
CA ARG A 436 -3.78 39.95 -2.79
C ARG A 436 -4.47 39.90 -1.41
N ASP A 437 -5.79 40.07 -1.39
CA ASP A 437 -6.58 40.07 -0.16
C ASP A 437 -6.88 38.65 0.36
N ASP A 438 -6.72 37.61 -0.47
CA ASP A 438 -6.91 36.21 -0.08
C ASP A 438 -5.64 35.63 0.58
N PRO A 439 -5.69 35.22 1.86
CA PRO A 439 -4.55 34.63 2.56
C PRO A 439 -4.08 33.28 2.01
N PHE A 440 -4.90 32.58 1.21
CA PHE A 440 -4.59 31.30 0.58
C PHE A 440 -4.45 31.42 -0.95
N SER A 441 -4.22 32.63 -1.43
CA SER A 441 -4.10 32.93 -2.85
C SER A 441 -2.93 32.20 -3.50
N PHE A 442 -3.16 31.69 -4.72
CA PHE A 442 -2.09 31.22 -5.60
C PHE A 442 -1.20 32.36 -6.12
N LEU A 443 -1.61 33.63 -5.98
CA LEU A 443 -0.82 34.83 -6.30
C LEU A 443 -0.97 35.87 -5.18
N PRO A 444 -0.23 35.74 -4.06
CA PRO A 444 -0.37 36.65 -2.92
C PRO A 444 0.06 38.09 -3.23
N ASP A 445 0.95 38.31 -4.20
CA ASP A 445 1.34 39.65 -4.67
C ASP A 445 0.36 40.24 -5.71
N GLY A 446 -0.66 39.47 -6.10
CA GLY A 446 -1.64 39.85 -7.11
C GLY A 446 -1.20 39.69 -8.56
N PHE A 447 0.11 39.66 -8.87
CA PHE A 447 0.63 39.54 -10.25
C PHE A 447 1.67 38.42 -10.37
N GLY A 448 1.67 37.71 -11.50
CA GLY A 448 2.70 36.71 -11.75
C GLY A 448 2.31 35.56 -12.66
N PRO A 449 3.27 34.66 -12.92
CA PRO A 449 3.05 33.45 -13.69
C PRO A 449 2.30 32.40 -12.87
N VAL A 450 1.41 31.65 -13.52
CA VAL A 450 0.57 30.60 -12.94
C VAL A 450 0.56 29.37 -13.84
N ASN A 451 1.06 28.25 -13.30
CA ASN A 451 0.86 26.93 -13.88
C ASN A 451 -0.52 26.40 -13.48
N VAL A 452 -1.17 25.66 -14.39
CA VAL A 452 -2.45 25.02 -14.07
C VAL A 452 -2.30 23.51 -14.17
N ILE A 453 -2.71 22.81 -13.12
CA ILE A 453 -2.56 21.37 -12.99
C ILE A 453 -3.96 20.77 -12.90
N LEU A 454 -4.28 19.91 -13.86
CA LEU A 454 -5.48 19.08 -13.85
C LEU A 454 -5.11 17.71 -13.31
N ARG A 455 -5.89 17.21 -12.36
CA ARG A 455 -5.64 15.95 -11.67
C ARG A 455 -6.95 15.20 -11.50
N PHE A 456 -7.13 14.08 -12.19
CA PHE A 456 -8.28 13.22 -11.97
C PHE A 456 -8.07 12.40 -10.69
N GLU A 457 -8.95 12.56 -9.72
CA GLU A 457 -8.99 11.71 -8.53
C GLU A 457 -9.55 10.33 -8.91
N GLU A 458 -8.88 9.29 -8.44
CA GLU A 458 -9.24 7.92 -8.74
C GLU A 458 -10.68 7.63 -8.32
N ASN A 459 -11.40 6.99 -9.22
CA ASN A 459 -12.77 6.58 -8.99
C ASN A 459 -13.04 5.29 -9.77
N LEU A 460 -12.89 4.16 -9.07
CA LEU A 460 -12.93 2.84 -9.69
C LEU A 460 -14.25 2.64 -10.48
N PRO A 461 -14.18 2.10 -11.71
CA PRO A 461 -13.04 1.38 -12.28
C PRO A 461 -12.06 2.26 -13.09
N HIS A 462 -12.14 3.59 -12.97
CA HIS A 462 -11.24 4.50 -13.67
C HIS A 462 -10.02 4.85 -12.80
N GLU A 463 -8.83 4.48 -13.29
CA GLU A 463 -7.57 4.81 -12.63
C GLU A 463 -7.38 6.32 -12.57
N GLY A 464 -6.88 6.80 -11.44
CA GLY A 464 -6.52 8.18 -11.24
C GLY A 464 -5.47 8.34 -10.16
N CYS A 465 -5.35 9.56 -9.69
CA CYS A 465 -4.52 9.86 -8.53
C CYS A 465 -5.30 9.60 -7.24
N GLU A 466 -4.63 9.09 -6.19
CA GLU A 466 -5.20 9.03 -4.83
C GLU A 466 -5.75 10.39 -4.38
N PRO A 467 -6.75 10.49 -3.49
CA PRO A 467 -7.25 11.77 -3.01
C PRO A 467 -6.14 12.69 -2.49
N LEU A 468 -6.18 13.98 -2.86
CA LEU A 468 -5.16 14.95 -2.42
C LEU A 468 -5.65 15.72 -1.19
N ALA A 469 -4.89 15.65 -0.09
CA ALA A 469 -5.17 16.47 1.09
C ALA A 469 -4.71 17.92 0.87
N GLU A 470 -5.51 18.91 1.27
CA GLU A 470 -5.19 20.34 1.08
C GLU A 470 -3.87 20.75 1.74
N GLU A 471 -3.54 20.18 2.90
CA GLU A 471 -2.30 20.43 3.64
C GLU A 471 -1.03 20.08 2.82
N MET A 472 -1.15 19.18 1.84
CA MET A 472 -0.02 18.81 0.99
C MET A 472 0.39 19.96 0.07
N LEU A 473 -0.52 20.87 -0.28
CA LEU A 473 -0.28 21.97 -1.22
C LEU A 473 0.83 22.92 -0.75
N ASP A 474 0.98 23.07 0.57
CA ASP A 474 1.97 23.93 1.24
C ASP A 474 3.38 23.31 1.27
N ILE A 475 3.51 22.02 0.94
CA ILE A 475 4.79 21.32 0.99
C ILE A 475 5.66 21.72 -0.22
N SER A 476 6.92 22.06 0.05
CA SER A 476 7.92 22.26 -0.99
C SER A 476 8.44 20.91 -1.50
N GLY A 477 8.42 20.69 -2.82
CA GLY A 477 8.90 19.46 -3.45
C GLY A 477 7.78 18.45 -3.79
N ALA A 478 7.79 17.27 -3.16
CA ALA A 478 6.91 16.14 -3.47
C ALA A 478 5.50 16.27 -2.87
N TRP A 479 4.83 17.40 -3.14
CA TRP A 479 3.48 17.67 -2.65
C TRP A 479 2.40 16.79 -3.30
N ASP A 480 2.58 16.45 -4.58
CA ASP A 480 1.67 15.59 -5.33
C ASP A 480 2.27 14.19 -5.48
N SER A 481 1.80 13.25 -4.66
CA SER A 481 2.19 11.84 -4.73
C SER A 481 1.87 11.21 -6.09
N CYS A 482 0.92 11.78 -6.84
CA CYS A 482 0.53 11.28 -8.15
C CYS A 482 1.69 11.33 -9.16
N VAL A 483 2.67 12.21 -8.97
CA VAL A 483 3.85 12.32 -9.84
C VAL A 483 4.70 11.03 -9.82
N LEU A 484 4.60 10.22 -8.77
CA LEU A 484 5.30 8.95 -8.63
C LEU A 484 4.57 7.77 -9.29
N VAL A 485 3.30 7.96 -9.66
CA VAL A 485 2.52 6.92 -10.34
C VAL A 485 3.01 6.80 -11.78
N ILE A 486 3.26 5.56 -12.21
CA ILE A 486 3.71 5.28 -13.58
C ILE A 486 2.60 5.68 -14.56
N ASN A 487 2.95 6.41 -15.63
CA ASN A 487 2.00 6.95 -16.61
C ASN A 487 0.97 7.95 -16.02
N ASN A 488 1.31 8.64 -14.93
CA ASN A 488 0.45 9.69 -14.36
C ASN A 488 0.06 10.78 -15.35
N ASP A 489 0.86 11.00 -16.39
CA ASP A 489 0.60 11.97 -17.44
C ASP A 489 -0.62 11.62 -18.33
N HIS A 490 -1.26 10.47 -18.10
CA HIS A 490 -2.57 10.13 -18.65
C HIS A 490 -3.68 10.90 -17.91
N PHE A 491 -3.72 10.82 -16.58
CA PHE A 491 -4.78 11.39 -15.74
C PHE A 491 -4.34 12.66 -14.98
N ARG A 492 -3.16 13.17 -15.30
CA ARG A 492 -2.59 14.42 -14.77
C ARG A 492 -2.02 15.26 -15.91
N LYS A 493 -2.49 16.50 -16.03
CA LYS A 493 -2.05 17.44 -17.06
C LYS A 493 -1.51 18.72 -16.44
N VAL A 494 -0.28 19.10 -16.78
CA VAL A 494 0.31 20.39 -16.37
C VAL A 494 0.33 21.33 -17.57
N MET A 495 -0.35 22.47 -17.43
CA MET A 495 -0.33 23.61 -18.33
C MET A 495 0.69 24.62 -17.81
N GLN A 496 1.81 24.73 -18.52
CA GLN A 496 2.90 25.64 -18.15
C GLN A 496 2.51 27.09 -18.47
N PHE A 497 2.79 28.04 -17.57
CA PHE A 497 2.46 29.47 -17.75
C PHE A 497 3.00 30.09 -19.04
N GLN A 498 4.06 29.51 -19.63
CA GLN A 498 4.67 29.98 -20.87
C GLN A 498 3.94 29.52 -22.14
N VAL A 499 3.10 28.48 -22.04
CA VAL A 499 2.48 27.79 -23.18
C VAL A 499 0.95 27.81 -23.02
N ASP A 500 0.42 26.97 -22.15
CA ASP A 500 -1.02 26.71 -22.02
C ASP A 500 -1.63 27.20 -20.67
N GLY A 501 -0.77 27.57 -19.72
CA GLY A 501 -1.16 28.26 -18.49
C GLY A 501 -1.28 29.77 -18.72
N PHE A 502 -1.15 30.58 -17.67
CA PHE A 502 -1.27 32.03 -17.81
C PHE A 502 -0.35 32.82 -16.90
N SER A 503 -0.28 34.12 -17.14
CA SER A 503 0.37 35.09 -16.28
C SER A 503 -0.53 36.31 -16.15
N LEU A 504 -0.80 36.73 -14.92
CA LEU A 504 -1.55 37.96 -14.64
C LEU A 504 -0.57 39.13 -14.63
N ILE A 505 -0.68 39.98 -15.65
CA ILE A 505 0.23 41.08 -15.93
C ILE A 505 -0.37 42.39 -15.44
N GLY A 506 0.26 42.98 -14.43
CA GLY A 506 -0.09 44.29 -13.90
C GLY A 506 0.35 45.45 -14.78
N GLY A 507 -0.44 46.52 -14.75
CA GLY A 507 0.02 47.82 -15.23
C GLY A 507 1.18 48.36 -14.39
N THR A 508 2.08 49.10 -15.03
CA THR A 508 3.13 49.87 -14.35
C THR A 508 2.89 51.36 -14.56
N SER A 509 3.07 52.13 -13.51
CA SER A 509 3.00 53.59 -13.53
C SER A 509 4.39 54.17 -13.35
N LEU A 510 4.79 55.04 -14.26
CA LEU A 510 6.07 55.72 -14.25
C LEU A 510 5.83 57.23 -14.08
N GLU A 511 6.07 57.71 -12.88
CA GLU A 511 5.98 59.12 -12.52
C GLU A 511 7.37 59.75 -12.57
N VAL A 512 7.48 60.95 -13.14
CA VAL A 512 8.76 61.64 -13.36
C VAL A 512 8.59 63.09 -12.91
N ASP A 513 9.52 63.53 -12.06
CA ASP A 513 9.51 64.88 -11.51
C ASP A 513 9.84 65.92 -12.59
N ASP A 514 9.19 67.08 -12.50
CA ASP A 514 9.57 68.23 -13.30
C ASP A 514 10.81 68.90 -12.71
N GLN A 515 11.74 69.31 -13.56
CA GLN A 515 12.97 69.97 -13.14
C GLN A 515 13.40 71.07 -14.12
N ILE A 516 14.16 72.03 -13.59
CA ILE A 516 14.92 73.00 -14.38
C ILE A 516 16.39 72.60 -14.30
N VAL A 517 17.03 72.44 -15.45
CA VAL A 517 18.40 71.95 -15.56
C VAL A 517 19.35 73.11 -15.80
N TYR A 518 20.41 73.21 -15.00
CA TYR A 518 21.51 74.16 -15.20
C TYR A 518 22.76 73.38 -15.63
N THR A 519 23.42 73.80 -16.72
CA THR A 519 24.60 73.09 -17.26
C THR A 519 25.86 73.24 -16.39
N SER A 520 25.90 74.24 -15.51
CA SER A 520 27.02 74.48 -14.59
C SER A 520 26.58 75.22 -13.33
N GLU A 521 27.35 75.08 -12.25
CA GLU A 521 27.27 75.92 -11.04
C GLU A 521 28.65 76.52 -10.72
N ILE A 522 28.69 77.60 -9.93
CA ILE A 522 29.94 78.21 -9.49
C ILE A 522 30.35 77.57 -8.17
N ASP A 523 31.55 76.99 -8.11
CA ASP A 523 32.13 76.48 -6.88
C ASP A 523 32.31 77.62 -5.86
N PRO A 524 31.65 77.57 -4.69
CA PRO A 524 31.74 78.62 -3.70
C PRO A 524 33.14 78.79 -3.08
N ASN A 525 34.03 77.80 -3.19
CA ASN A 525 35.38 77.85 -2.62
C ASN A 525 36.45 78.27 -3.64
N THR A 526 36.25 77.96 -4.93
CA THR A 526 37.24 78.25 -5.99
C THR A 526 36.80 79.33 -6.98
N GLY A 527 35.51 79.67 -7.02
CA GLY A 527 34.94 80.64 -7.95
C GLY A 527 34.92 80.17 -9.41
N LEU A 528 35.28 78.91 -9.67
CA LEU A 528 35.30 78.31 -11.00
C LEU A 528 33.94 77.68 -11.32
N ALA A 529 33.56 77.69 -12.60
CA ALA A 529 32.37 77.02 -13.07
C ALA A 529 32.62 75.50 -13.13
N ILE A 530 31.79 74.73 -12.41
CA ILE A 530 31.76 73.27 -12.42
C ILE A 530 30.57 72.82 -13.26
N GLU A 531 30.78 71.90 -14.20
CA GLU A 531 29.69 71.31 -14.98
C GLU A 531 28.81 70.43 -14.09
N LYS A 532 27.49 70.59 -14.22
CA LYS A 532 26.49 69.82 -13.48
C LYS A 532 25.74 68.88 -14.43
N PRO A 533 25.63 67.58 -14.10
CA PRO A 533 24.80 66.69 -14.89
C PRO A 533 23.30 66.99 -14.68
N MET A 534 22.48 66.59 -15.64
CA MET A 534 21.04 66.50 -15.43
C MET A 534 20.74 65.25 -14.59
N ILE A 535 19.90 65.37 -13.57
CA ILE A 535 19.53 64.25 -12.70
C ILE A 535 18.04 64.03 -12.83
N VAL A 536 17.63 62.95 -13.50
CA VAL A 536 16.22 62.61 -13.72
C VAL A 536 15.73 61.78 -12.55
N THR A 537 14.78 62.34 -11.79
CA THR A 537 14.15 61.68 -10.65
C THR A 537 12.69 61.34 -10.95
N GLY A 538 12.21 60.30 -10.28
CA GLY A 538 10.83 59.86 -10.40
C GLY A 538 10.58 58.59 -9.58
N GLN A 539 9.39 58.03 -9.75
CA GLN A 539 8.93 56.85 -9.02
C GLN A 539 8.28 55.84 -9.97
N LEU A 540 8.55 54.55 -9.73
CA LEU A 540 7.94 53.43 -10.42
C LEU A 540 7.05 52.66 -9.45
N THR A 541 5.75 52.56 -9.77
CA THR A 541 4.77 51.80 -8.98
C THR A 541 4.00 50.83 -9.88
N ASP A 542 3.37 49.83 -9.27
CA ASP A 542 2.38 49.00 -9.96
C ASP A 542 0.96 49.56 -9.87
N GLU A 543 0.03 48.89 -10.56
CA GLU A 543 -1.41 49.20 -10.61
C GLU A 543 -2.11 49.15 -9.24
N LEU A 544 -1.59 48.39 -8.27
CA LEU A 544 -2.12 48.30 -6.91
C LEU A 544 -1.43 49.26 -5.93
N GLY A 545 -0.55 50.14 -6.43
CA GLY A 545 0.24 51.07 -5.62
C GLY A 545 1.45 50.45 -4.92
N GLY A 546 1.82 49.23 -5.29
CA GLY A 546 3.05 48.56 -4.86
C GLY A 546 4.29 49.27 -5.40
N MET A 547 5.32 49.40 -4.56
CA MET A 547 6.57 50.06 -4.91
C MET A 547 7.52 49.09 -5.61
N LEU A 548 7.89 49.38 -6.86
CA LEU A 548 8.73 48.48 -7.65
C LEU A 548 10.21 48.77 -7.41
N ALA A 549 10.81 48.06 -6.45
CA ALA A 549 12.20 48.22 -6.05
C ALA A 549 13.19 47.43 -6.92
N ASN A 550 14.45 47.89 -6.96
CA ASN A 550 15.56 47.27 -7.69
C ASN A 550 15.30 47.04 -9.19
N ARG A 551 14.52 47.92 -9.83
CA ARG A 551 14.21 47.84 -11.25
C ARG A 551 15.05 48.84 -12.05
N ALA A 552 15.73 48.34 -13.07
CA ALA A 552 16.48 49.14 -14.01
C ALA A 552 15.56 50.06 -14.81
N ILE A 553 15.88 51.35 -14.78
CA ILE A 553 15.22 52.40 -15.55
C ILE A 553 16.20 52.93 -16.60
N ARG A 554 15.75 52.99 -17.84
CA ARG A 554 16.52 53.55 -18.95
C ARG A 554 16.07 54.97 -19.20
N VAL A 555 17.02 55.89 -19.27
CA VAL A 555 16.77 57.28 -19.64
C VAL A 555 17.61 57.66 -20.83
N THR A 556 16.98 58.24 -21.83
CA THR A 556 17.64 58.89 -22.96
C THR A 556 17.14 60.31 -23.09
N TYR A 557 17.94 61.20 -23.64
CA TYR A 557 17.50 62.56 -23.94
C TYR A 557 18.00 63.04 -25.30
N GLU A 558 17.27 63.97 -25.87
CA GLU A 558 17.60 64.65 -27.12
C GLU A 558 17.33 66.15 -26.95
N MET A 559 18.20 67.00 -27.49
CA MET A 559 18.02 68.45 -27.42
C MET A 559 17.28 68.93 -28.66
N ASP A 560 16.22 69.72 -28.48
CA ASP A 560 15.37 70.16 -29.61
C ASP A 560 16.12 71.00 -30.66
N ASN A 561 17.26 71.61 -30.30
CA ASN A 561 18.05 72.50 -31.16
C ASN A 561 19.45 71.95 -31.50
N SER A 562 19.73 70.65 -31.39
CA SER A 562 21.08 70.11 -31.64
C SER A 562 21.13 68.93 -32.62
N ASP A 563 22.14 68.91 -33.48
CA ASP A 563 22.42 67.81 -34.42
C ASP A 563 23.10 66.57 -33.76
N LYS A 564 23.23 66.55 -32.42
CA LYS A 564 23.94 65.48 -31.69
C LYS A 564 23.13 64.18 -31.53
N GLY A 565 21.85 64.16 -31.89
CA GLY A 565 20.96 62.99 -31.79
C GLY A 565 20.66 62.56 -30.34
N VAL A 566 20.08 61.36 -30.19
CA VAL A 566 19.67 60.81 -28.89
C VAL A 566 20.88 60.36 -28.06
N VAL A 567 21.03 60.90 -26.85
CA VAL A 567 22.07 60.56 -25.89
C VAL A 567 21.49 59.65 -24.81
N SER A 568 22.21 58.56 -24.46
CA SER A 568 21.82 57.68 -23.35
C SER A 568 22.44 58.13 -22.03
N CYS A 569 21.64 58.14 -20.97
CA CYS A 569 22.11 58.42 -19.62
C CYS A 569 22.75 57.19 -18.97
N ILE A 570 23.38 57.38 -17.81
CA ILE A 570 23.95 56.28 -17.02
C ILE A 570 22.77 55.50 -16.43
N PRO A 571 22.60 54.19 -16.75
CA PRO A 571 21.51 53.40 -16.20
C PRO A 571 21.56 53.36 -14.67
N GLY A 572 20.40 53.26 -14.05
CA GLY A 572 20.27 53.12 -12.60
C GLY A 572 19.02 52.33 -12.25
N VAL A 573 18.87 52.03 -10.98
CA VAL A 573 17.78 51.20 -10.45
C VAL A 573 16.93 51.99 -9.47
N THR A 574 15.69 51.55 -9.30
CA THR A 574 14.80 52.06 -8.26
C THR A 574 15.24 51.59 -6.86
N ASP A 575 15.02 52.43 -5.86
CA ASP A 575 15.25 52.11 -4.44
C ASP A 575 14.06 51.32 -3.83
N SER A 576 14.10 51.09 -2.51
CA SER A 576 13.05 50.36 -1.78
C SER A 576 11.67 51.04 -1.80
N LEU A 577 11.60 52.32 -2.16
CA LEU A 577 10.36 53.09 -2.30
C LEU A 577 9.98 53.26 -3.77
N GLY A 578 10.64 52.55 -4.69
CA GLY A 578 10.39 52.66 -6.12
C GLY A 578 10.96 53.93 -6.75
N ASN A 579 11.72 54.74 -6.01
CA ASN A 579 12.27 55.99 -6.55
C ASN A 579 13.54 55.73 -7.33
N PHE A 580 13.73 56.41 -8.46
CA PHE A 580 14.97 56.36 -9.23
C PHE A 580 15.61 57.74 -9.34
N SER A 581 16.93 57.76 -9.49
CA SER A 581 17.72 58.96 -9.74
C SER A 581 18.79 58.66 -10.78
N ILE A 582 18.59 59.14 -12.00
CA ILE A 582 19.39 58.80 -13.17
C ILE A 582 20.24 59.99 -13.61
N VAL A 583 21.55 59.79 -13.68
CA VAL A 583 22.50 60.84 -14.05
C VAL A 583 22.70 60.85 -15.57
N CYS A 584 22.37 61.98 -16.18
CA CYS A 584 22.50 62.24 -17.61
C CYS A 584 23.64 63.26 -17.85
N PRO A 585 24.71 62.87 -18.56
CA PRO A 585 25.83 63.77 -18.83
C PRO A 585 25.44 64.82 -19.89
N ILE A 586 25.50 66.10 -19.54
CA ILE A 586 25.09 67.22 -20.43
C ILE A 586 26.25 68.15 -20.83
N SER A 587 27.49 67.64 -20.81
CA SER A 587 28.68 68.42 -21.17
C SER A 587 28.64 68.91 -22.63
N GLY A 588 28.92 70.19 -22.85
CA GLY A 588 28.93 70.80 -24.19
C GLY A 588 27.57 70.86 -24.89
N VAL A 589 26.47 70.94 -24.13
CA VAL A 589 25.10 71.08 -24.63
C VAL A 589 24.67 72.56 -24.62
N GLN A 590 23.99 73.02 -25.66
CA GLN A 590 23.47 74.39 -25.75
C GLN A 590 22.19 74.57 -24.89
N ALA A 591 21.94 75.79 -24.41
CA ALA A 591 20.70 76.11 -23.70
C ALA A 591 19.48 75.93 -24.63
N GLY A 592 18.38 75.38 -24.11
CA GLY A 592 17.21 75.01 -24.90
C GLY A 592 16.24 74.11 -24.13
N GLN A 593 15.47 73.28 -24.85
CA GLN A 593 14.64 72.23 -24.26
C GLN A 593 15.26 70.85 -24.53
N ALA A 594 15.33 70.03 -23.48
CA ALA A 594 15.71 68.63 -23.56
C ALA A 594 14.46 67.75 -23.52
N ARG A 595 14.24 66.97 -24.58
CA ARG A 595 13.24 65.91 -24.62
C ARG A 595 13.83 64.65 -24.00
N VAL A 596 13.37 64.32 -22.81
CA VAL A 596 13.82 63.17 -22.02
C VAL A 596 12.81 62.04 -22.15
N ASN A 597 13.27 60.86 -22.56
CA ASN A 597 12.49 59.63 -22.62
C ASN A 597 12.95 58.69 -21.51
N ILE A 598 12.02 58.32 -20.61
CA ILE A 598 12.22 57.45 -19.48
C ILE A 598 11.46 56.15 -19.76
N GLU A 599 12.11 55.02 -19.68
CA GLU A 599 11.55 53.71 -20.01
C GLU A 599 11.82 52.69 -18.91
N PHE A 600 10.76 52.00 -18.50
CA PHE A 600 10.81 50.74 -17.77
C PHE A 600 10.51 49.59 -18.75
N ASN A 601 11.46 48.68 -18.88
CA ASN A 601 11.33 47.49 -19.73
C ASN A 601 11.25 46.23 -18.88
N SER A 602 10.10 45.54 -18.93
CA SER A 602 9.84 44.32 -18.16
C SER A 602 10.75 43.15 -18.56
N TYR A 603 11.24 43.09 -19.80
CA TYR A 603 12.12 42.01 -20.24
C TYR A 603 13.52 42.13 -19.65
N GLU A 604 14.06 43.35 -19.62
CA GLU A 604 15.37 43.64 -19.03
C GLU A 604 15.37 43.42 -17.51
N ASN A 605 14.19 43.56 -16.88
CA ASN A 605 13.98 43.43 -15.45
C ASN A 605 13.50 42.04 -15.00
N ASN A 606 13.42 41.06 -15.90
CA ASN A 606 12.86 39.72 -15.63
C ASN A 606 11.39 39.73 -15.13
N ASP A 607 10.64 40.78 -15.44
CA ASP A 607 9.25 41.00 -15.03
C ASP A 607 8.24 40.73 -16.15
N ARG A 608 8.65 40.15 -17.27
CA ARG A 608 7.81 39.97 -18.48
C ARG A 608 6.52 39.15 -18.28
N TYR A 609 6.41 38.45 -17.15
CA TYR A 609 5.25 37.66 -16.70
C TYR A 609 4.56 38.27 -15.46
N ARG A 610 4.94 39.48 -15.06
CA ARG A 610 4.37 40.21 -13.92
C ARG A 610 3.88 41.59 -14.32
N TYR A 611 4.60 42.29 -15.19
CA TYR A 611 4.38 43.71 -15.46
C TYR A 611 4.48 44.07 -16.94
N LYS A 612 3.70 45.09 -17.34
CA LYS A 612 3.82 45.73 -18.67
C LYS A 612 5.00 46.72 -18.69
N ASN A 613 5.52 46.98 -19.88
CA ASN A 613 6.48 48.08 -20.08
C ASN A 613 5.79 49.43 -19.84
N ALA A 614 6.54 50.40 -19.33
CA ALA A 614 6.08 51.78 -19.19
C ALA A 614 7.09 52.74 -19.82
N THR A 615 6.58 53.79 -20.45
CA THR A 615 7.40 54.83 -21.06
C THR A 615 6.80 56.19 -20.80
N LYS A 616 7.63 57.16 -20.40
CA LYS A 616 7.24 58.53 -20.13
C LYS A 616 8.20 59.49 -20.81
N VAL A 617 7.64 60.48 -21.51
CA VAL A 617 8.42 61.57 -22.11
C VAL A 617 8.17 62.85 -21.34
N LYS A 618 9.25 63.58 -21.01
CA LYS A 618 9.23 64.89 -20.36
C LYS A 618 10.08 65.89 -21.15
N LEU A 619 9.74 67.17 -21.01
CA LEU A 619 10.51 68.28 -21.57
C LEU A 619 11.11 69.06 -20.41
N PHE A 620 12.44 69.10 -20.32
CA PHE A 620 13.14 69.87 -19.29
C PHE A 620 13.79 71.11 -19.91
N PRO A 621 13.55 72.33 -19.38
CA PRO A 621 14.28 73.51 -19.80
C PRO A 621 15.71 73.46 -19.29
N VAL A 622 16.67 73.65 -20.20
CA VAL A 622 18.12 73.64 -19.93
C VAL A 622 18.67 75.04 -20.07
N PHE A 623 19.26 75.56 -18.98
CA PHE A 623 19.88 76.87 -18.92
C PHE A 623 21.41 76.75 -18.82
N SER A 624 22.11 77.63 -19.54
CA SER A 624 23.55 77.81 -19.38
C SER A 624 23.82 78.96 -18.41
N ASN A 625 24.61 78.71 -17.37
CA ASN A 625 25.13 79.77 -16.51
C ASN A 625 26.24 80.52 -17.26
N SER A 626 25.84 81.56 -18.00
CA SER A 626 26.78 82.47 -18.66
C SER A 626 27.15 83.60 -17.71
N SER A 627 28.44 83.74 -17.37
CA SER A 627 28.95 84.92 -16.69
C SER A 627 29.26 86.01 -17.73
N LEU A 628 28.62 87.17 -17.60
CA LEU A 628 28.93 88.35 -18.40
C LEU A 628 30.15 89.05 -17.79
N SER A 629 31.34 88.89 -18.38
CA SER A 629 32.50 89.72 -18.02
C SER A 629 32.50 91.00 -18.85
N ILE A 630 32.13 92.13 -18.26
CA ILE A 630 32.28 93.44 -18.89
C ILE A 630 33.73 93.86 -18.72
N SER A 631 34.54 93.78 -19.78
CA SER A 631 35.96 94.13 -19.72
C SER A 631 36.23 95.64 -19.84
N GLU A 632 35.34 96.43 -20.46
CA GLU A 632 35.47 97.89 -20.58
C GLU A 632 34.11 98.59 -20.65
N ILE A 633 33.98 99.72 -19.94
CA ILE A 633 32.89 100.70 -20.09
C ILE A 633 33.55 102.01 -20.53
N GLY A 634 33.36 102.41 -21.79
CA GLY A 634 33.83 103.70 -22.34
C GLY A 634 32.69 104.71 -22.54
N PRO A 635 32.95 106.04 -22.50
CA PRO A 635 31.91 107.06 -22.62
C PRO A 635 31.61 107.44 -24.10
N PHE A 636 30.30 107.57 -24.40
CA PHE A 636 29.62 108.10 -25.59
C PHE A 636 30.44 108.89 -26.66
N ARG A 637 30.27 108.52 -27.96
CA ARG A 637 29.62 109.38 -29.00
C ARG A 637 29.53 108.78 -30.43
N SER A 638 28.31 108.86 -30.99
CA SER A 638 27.85 109.14 -32.37
C SER A 638 28.29 108.28 -33.58
N ASP A 639 27.27 107.62 -34.15
CA ASP A 639 26.93 107.38 -35.58
C ASP A 639 28.04 107.46 -36.64
N PHE A 640 28.27 106.37 -37.37
CA PHE A 640 27.63 106.14 -38.68
C PHE A 640 27.90 104.71 -39.21
N THR A 641 27.00 104.28 -40.09
CA THR A 641 26.91 103.02 -40.84
C THR A 641 28.18 102.60 -41.60
N GLN A 642 28.49 101.29 -41.64
CA GLN A 642 28.79 100.61 -42.90
C GLN A 642 28.64 99.08 -42.82
N PHE A 643 27.85 98.53 -43.74
CA PHE A 643 27.88 97.12 -44.17
C PHE A 643 29.12 96.87 -45.02
N GLU A 644 29.77 95.71 -44.89
CA GLU A 644 30.03 94.78 -46.01
C GLU A 644 30.66 93.45 -45.56
N PHE A 645 30.41 92.43 -46.39
CA PHE A 645 30.65 91.00 -46.21
C PHE A 645 32.06 90.54 -46.64
N SER A 646 32.29 89.22 -46.46
CA SER A 646 33.28 88.29 -47.10
C SER A 646 34.67 88.18 -46.45
N ASN A 647 35.25 87.00 -46.26
CA ASN A 647 35.05 85.69 -46.92
C ASN A 647 34.72 84.54 -45.98
#